data_AF-A0A8H6JN12-F1
#
_entry.id   AF-A0A8H6JN12-F1
#
_cell.length_a   1.000
_cell.length_b   1.000
_cell.length_c   1.000
_cell.angle_alpha   90.00
_cell.angle_beta   90.00
_cell.angle_gamma   90.00
#
_symmetry.space_group_name_H-M   'P 1'
#
loop_
_entity.id
_entity.type
_entity.pdbx_description
1 polymer ?
#
loop_
_entity_poly.entity_id
_entity_poly.type
_entity_poly.pdbx_seq_one_letter_code
_entity_poly.pdbx_strand_id
1 'polypeptide(L)'
;MSEWTASKMRELGIEVTLKPLGKQEGTDLDLPPLVLGRYGRDAEKPTVLVYCHYDVQPATLEDGWKHDPWALTIEDNGRLCGRGTSDDKGPLIGWLNMIEAFQRAGLDVPANLVFCFEGMEENGSFGLRKALEEEATGFFADIDVVCIADVVWVSDEQLSIPQGLRGILFYLVTITGANQDAHSGGFGGQISEPMTDMVNIMSSLVDSSGKILVPGIYDTVQPVTKEEYESYNKLNISEDSLLGGTGGKSLHETQADALIARWKKPALSLHRIENARPGAGAVTSIPAKLVGKFSIRTVPNMKAKDINLLVHKHIKDRFASLGSKNELEINCAHESDWFYESADHWNYQAAIQATRNVWGVNPAITCEGGSIPIALDFKEILKKNVLLLPVGRPTDGAHSINEKLDKSNYINAIKLFGSYLREANNLWCENEKNLCTMCSGHPNTDINTNSNFKDVATRHTELELTIDFERTILVEIILDTSFLTIKGASIAGNAARWELSPPTGINGSPLHISLNRKFGPGETFEITINFETTTETTGLQWFSPSQTDDKKYPFMSSGIPEHELVFEPVKEPLESKVYRFKQEIPISNYLFAVASGSNLVGDQIGPKSYVYCAPGDLDACKAEFEPDLQAIIKSAENLIFEYPWPLYNLVVLPRSFHLGGMENPIFNFYSATVVSGDRENVSVVAHEFAHSYSGNLVTNDSWEHFWLNEGWTVYIERHIIRELRGEEEVQLQSIVGWQDLVYNIEAYGGGDSVHTNLVLQFDGKRPDDVMSKISYEKGYTFLCYLEQTVGREKWLKFVPHYFRTFSGKSVNSEQFKDCVIDFFSSDADASSALASVDWAAWYHTPGLPPKPAFKSELYDSCLVLANKWKGLSAAVSGSQPSAEDVQGWTAWQAQVFLDILTESPSPIPEEYVPALGSLYGFESSGNLEVVSRYLRVALRAGDRGVLKQTEEVLGQTGRMKFVKPLFEGLMSVDKDLALKVFRKNEGFYHPTCLRLMRGVLDKNGLKLD
;
A
#
# COMPACT_ATOMS: atom_id res chain seq x y z
N MET A 1 -19.14 -29.36 -32.88
CA MET A 1 -17.72 -28.96 -32.81
C MET A 1 -17.01 -29.67 -31.68
N SER A 2 -17.43 -29.49 -30.41
CA SER A 2 -17.01 -30.27 -29.22
C SER A 2 -16.34 -31.64 -29.46
N GLU A 3 -17.03 -32.62 -30.07
CA GLU A 3 -16.48 -33.97 -30.32
C GLU A 3 -15.25 -33.99 -31.24
N TRP A 4 -15.20 -33.12 -32.25
CA TRP A 4 -14.03 -32.97 -33.13
C TRP A 4 -12.86 -32.34 -32.37
N THR A 5 -13.12 -31.32 -31.56
CA THR A 5 -12.12 -30.70 -30.67
C THR A 5 -11.57 -31.74 -29.69
N ALA A 6 -12.45 -32.52 -29.07
CA ALA A 6 -12.09 -33.60 -28.16
C ALA A 6 -11.29 -34.73 -28.85
N SER A 7 -11.59 -35.08 -30.10
CA SER A 7 -10.76 -36.00 -30.91
C SER A 7 -9.35 -35.44 -31.09
N LYS A 8 -9.23 -34.18 -31.54
CA LYS A 8 -7.93 -33.52 -31.81
C LYS A 8 -7.08 -33.39 -30.56
N MET A 9 -7.70 -33.13 -29.40
CA MET A 9 -7.03 -33.13 -28.11
C MET A 9 -6.56 -34.53 -27.69
N ARG A 10 -7.40 -35.56 -27.85
CA ARG A 10 -7.03 -36.97 -27.55
C ARG A 10 -5.92 -37.50 -28.46
N GLU A 11 -5.86 -37.06 -29.72
CA GLU A 11 -4.78 -37.39 -30.67
C GLU A 11 -3.40 -36.90 -30.19
N LEU A 12 -3.35 -35.84 -29.37
CA LEU A 12 -2.14 -35.30 -28.74
C LEU A 12 -1.88 -35.87 -27.32
N GLY A 13 -2.68 -36.83 -26.87
CA GLY A 13 -2.53 -37.45 -25.54
C GLY A 13 -3.17 -36.66 -24.38
N ILE A 14 -4.03 -35.67 -24.66
CA ILE A 14 -4.77 -34.93 -23.63
C ILE A 14 -5.90 -35.81 -23.07
N GLU A 15 -6.05 -35.86 -21.75
CA GLU A 15 -7.22 -36.46 -21.07
C GLU A 15 -8.44 -35.57 -21.32
N VAL A 16 -9.52 -36.04 -21.96
CA VAL A 16 -10.67 -35.18 -22.34
C VAL A 16 -12.03 -35.73 -21.90
N THR A 17 -12.70 -34.94 -21.06
CA THR A 17 -14.09 -35.08 -20.62
C THR A 17 -14.99 -34.09 -21.35
N LEU A 18 -16.18 -34.53 -21.76
CA LEU A 18 -17.24 -33.63 -22.23
C LEU A 18 -18.25 -33.44 -21.08
N LYS A 19 -18.27 -32.26 -20.45
CA LYS A 19 -19.22 -31.96 -19.38
C LYS A 19 -20.52 -31.38 -19.97
N PRO A 20 -21.69 -32.04 -19.82
CA PRO A 20 -22.97 -31.48 -20.27
C PRO A 20 -23.35 -30.25 -19.45
N LEU A 21 -23.79 -29.18 -20.12
CA LEU A 21 -24.25 -27.95 -19.46
C LEU A 21 -25.77 -27.93 -19.19
N GLY A 22 -26.51 -28.93 -19.67
CA GLY A 22 -27.97 -29.05 -19.53
C GLY A 22 -28.71 -28.61 -20.80
N LYS A 23 -29.91 -28.03 -20.65
CA LYS A 23 -30.72 -27.48 -21.75
C LYS A 23 -30.74 -25.96 -21.72
N GLN A 24 -30.89 -25.35 -22.90
CA GLN A 24 -31.10 -23.90 -23.02
C GLN A 24 -32.52 -23.56 -22.50
N GLU A 25 -32.60 -22.59 -21.58
CA GLU A 25 -33.85 -22.19 -20.92
C GLU A 25 -34.94 -21.81 -21.93
N GLY A 26 -36.18 -22.24 -21.67
CA GLY A 26 -37.32 -22.02 -22.55
C GLY A 26 -37.35 -22.87 -23.82
N THR A 27 -36.37 -23.77 -24.01
CA THR A 27 -36.28 -24.65 -25.20
C THR A 27 -36.15 -26.13 -24.82
N ASP A 28 -36.28 -27.00 -25.82
CA ASP A 28 -35.94 -28.43 -25.71
C ASP A 28 -34.51 -28.76 -26.21
N LEU A 29 -33.68 -27.74 -26.50
CA LEU A 29 -32.33 -27.93 -27.03
C LEU A 29 -31.32 -28.17 -25.90
N ASP A 30 -30.48 -29.19 -26.08
CA ASP A 30 -29.32 -29.42 -25.22
C ASP A 30 -28.20 -28.43 -25.54
N LEU A 31 -27.57 -27.86 -24.51
CA LEU A 31 -26.43 -26.94 -24.64
C LEU A 31 -25.18 -27.71 -25.13
N PRO A 32 -24.31 -27.10 -25.96
CA PRO A 32 -23.01 -27.66 -26.31
C PRO A 32 -22.21 -28.02 -25.05
N PRO A 33 -21.62 -29.23 -24.96
CA PRO A 33 -20.86 -29.62 -23.79
C PRO A 33 -19.54 -28.86 -23.71
N LEU A 34 -19.16 -28.52 -22.49
CA LEU A 34 -17.85 -27.95 -22.17
C LEU A 34 -16.78 -29.03 -22.38
N VAL A 35 -15.76 -28.71 -23.19
CA VAL A 35 -14.65 -29.63 -23.48
C VAL A 35 -13.57 -29.39 -22.44
N LEU A 36 -13.56 -30.25 -21.42
CA LEU A 36 -12.61 -30.21 -20.31
C LEU A 36 -11.42 -31.11 -20.64
N GLY A 37 -10.24 -30.52 -20.79
CA GLY A 37 -8.99 -31.23 -21.11
C GLY A 37 -7.97 -31.15 -20.00
N ARG A 38 -7.07 -32.14 -19.88
CA ARG A 38 -5.89 -32.07 -19.01
C ARG A 38 -4.67 -32.73 -19.64
N TYR A 39 -3.51 -32.09 -19.51
CA TYR A 39 -2.23 -32.55 -20.04
C TYR A 39 -1.14 -32.25 -19.02
N GLY A 40 -0.49 -33.29 -18.49
CA GLY A 40 0.41 -33.17 -17.34
C GLY A 40 -0.30 -33.18 -15.99
N ARG A 41 0.40 -33.69 -14.97
CA ARG A 41 0.05 -33.72 -13.53
C ARG A 41 1.34 -33.71 -12.69
N ASP A 42 2.37 -33.01 -13.18
CA ASP A 42 3.70 -32.95 -12.58
C ASP A 42 3.71 -31.90 -11.45
N ALA A 43 4.00 -32.31 -10.22
CA ALA A 43 3.95 -31.43 -9.06
C ALA A 43 5.07 -30.36 -9.05
N GLU A 44 6.11 -30.53 -9.87
CA GLU A 44 7.22 -29.59 -10.00
C GLU A 44 6.96 -28.48 -11.06
N LYS A 45 5.71 -28.34 -11.53
CA LYS A 45 5.29 -27.40 -12.60
C LYS A 45 3.96 -26.69 -12.28
N PRO A 46 3.76 -25.44 -12.73
CA PRO A 46 2.45 -24.79 -12.61
C PRO A 46 1.41 -25.51 -13.46
N THR A 47 0.17 -25.43 -13.03
CA THR A 47 -1.02 -25.85 -13.78
C THR A 47 -1.74 -24.62 -14.32
N VAL A 48 -1.52 -24.32 -15.60
CA VAL A 48 -2.15 -23.20 -16.30
C VAL A 48 -3.50 -23.65 -16.86
N LEU A 49 -4.57 -22.96 -16.50
CA LEU A 49 -5.87 -23.11 -17.17
C LEU A 49 -5.87 -22.27 -18.45
N VAL A 50 -6.11 -22.92 -19.59
CA VAL A 50 -6.28 -22.28 -20.89
C VAL A 50 -7.77 -22.28 -21.25
N TYR A 51 -8.32 -21.10 -21.50
CA TYR A 51 -9.65 -20.91 -22.06
C TYR A 51 -9.58 -20.43 -23.52
N CYS A 52 -10.46 -21.00 -24.34
CA CYS A 52 -10.79 -20.61 -25.70
C CYS A 52 -12.25 -21.02 -26.02
N HIS A 53 -12.86 -20.49 -27.10
CA HIS A 53 -14.17 -20.97 -27.60
C HIS A 53 -14.10 -21.57 -29.02
N TYR A 54 -15.14 -22.32 -29.39
CA TYR A 54 -15.26 -22.99 -30.69
C TYR A 54 -16.56 -22.69 -31.45
N ASP A 55 -17.53 -21.99 -30.84
CA ASP A 55 -18.62 -21.31 -31.55
C ASP A 55 -18.15 -19.98 -32.17
N VAL A 56 -19.02 -19.37 -32.97
CA VAL A 56 -18.75 -18.20 -33.82
C VAL A 56 -20.04 -17.52 -34.27
N GLN A 57 -19.98 -16.21 -34.55
CA GLN A 57 -21.05 -15.46 -35.22
C GLN A 57 -21.41 -16.10 -36.58
N PRO A 58 -22.70 -16.13 -36.95
CA PRO A 58 -23.15 -16.55 -38.27
C PRO A 58 -22.43 -15.81 -39.41
N ALA A 59 -22.27 -16.49 -40.53
CA ALA A 59 -21.67 -15.93 -41.75
C ALA A 59 -22.23 -16.61 -43.01
N THR A 60 -22.62 -15.80 -43.99
CA THR A 60 -23.04 -16.19 -45.33
C THR A 60 -22.21 -15.46 -46.38
N LEU A 61 -22.21 -15.94 -47.64
CA LEU A 61 -21.49 -15.24 -48.71
C LEU A 61 -22.18 -13.90 -49.05
N GLU A 62 -23.51 -13.90 -48.92
CA GLU A 62 -24.44 -12.79 -49.14
C GLU A 62 -24.16 -11.58 -48.22
N ASP A 63 -23.53 -11.78 -47.06
CA ASP A 63 -23.13 -10.69 -46.15
C ASP A 63 -21.99 -9.81 -46.72
N GLY A 64 -21.33 -10.24 -47.80
CA GLY A 64 -20.22 -9.51 -48.44
C GLY A 64 -18.84 -10.16 -48.27
N TRP A 65 -18.79 -11.48 -48.04
CA TRP A 65 -17.53 -12.22 -47.96
C TRP A 65 -16.88 -12.42 -49.34
N LYS A 66 -15.56 -12.30 -49.38
CA LYS A 66 -14.69 -12.47 -50.56
C LYS A 66 -14.43 -13.94 -50.91
N HIS A 67 -14.40 -14.78 -49.88
CA HIS A 67 -14.21 -16.23 -49.94
C HIS A 67 -15.33 -16.91 -49.15
N ASP A 68 -15.52 -18.23 -49.30
CA ASP A 68 -16.46 -18.98 -48.46
C ASP A 68 -16.04 -18.90 -46.98
N PRO A 69 -16.85 -18.32 -46.06
CA PRO A 69 -16.47 -18.17 -44.65
C PRO A 69 -16.21 -19.51 -43.94
N TRP A 70 -16.73 -20.63 -44.47
CA TRP A 70 -16.60 -21.96 -43.88
C TRP A 70 -15.43 -22.78 -44.47
N ALA A 71 -14.70 -22.23 -45.44
CA ALA A 71 -13.54 -22.87 -46.07
C ALA A 71 -12.27 -22.04 -45.87
N LEU A 72 -11.36 -22.51 -45.00
CA LEU A 72 -10.08 -21.86 -44.72
C LEU A 72 -9.30 -21.58 -46.01
N THR A 73 -9.19 -20.30 -46.36
CA THR A 73 -8.55 -19.84 -47.59
C THR A 73 -7.26 -19.10 -47.25
N ILE A 74 -6.14 -19.52 -47.85
CA ILE A 74 -4.84 -18.85 -47.66
C ILE A 74 -4.58 -17.94 -48.86
N GLU A 75 -4.46 -16.63 -48.61
CA GLU A 75 -4.15 -15.65 -49.65
C GLU A 75 -2.63 -15.60 -49.95
N ASP A 76 -2.26 -15.10 -51.15
CA ASP A 76 -0.86 -14.94 -51.58
C ASP A 76 -0.01 -14.08 -50.63
N ASN A 77 -0.65 -13.17 -49.89
CA ASN A 77 -0.04 -12.31 -48.86
C ASN A 77 0.21 -13.04 -47.52
N GLY A 78 -0.23 -14.29 -47.37
CA GLY A 78 -0.10 -15.09 -46.16
C GLY A 78 -1.23 -14.93 -45.14
N ARG A 79 -2.35 -14.27 -45.46
CA ARG A 79 -3.55 -14.23 -44.60
C ARG A 79 -4.29 -15.56 -44.63
N LEU A 80 -4.70 -16.03 -43.45
CA LEU A 80 -5.56 -17.18 -43.23
C LEU A 80 -6.98 -16.65 -43.06
N CYS A 81 -7.83 -16.73 -44.09
CA CYS A 81 -9.18 -16.15 -44.09
C CYS A 81 -10.27 -17.21 -43.84
N GLY A 82 -11.27 -16.87 -43.03
CA GLY A 82 -12.40 -17.73 -42.67
C GLY A 82 -12.99 -17.39 -41.30
N ARG A 83 -14.23 -17.81 -41.00
CA ARG A 83 -14.93 -17.48 -39.75
C ARG A 83 -14.37 -18.24 -38.54
N GLY A 84 -13.79 -17.49 -37.61
CA GLY A 84 -13.04 -17.97 -36.45
C GLY A 84 -11.58 -18.31 -36.75
N THR A 85 -10.96 -17.59 -37.68
CA THR A 85 -9.50 -17.64 -37.90
C THR A 85 -8.73 -16.80 -36.89
N SER A 86 -9.33 -15.72 -36.39
CA SER A 86 -8.82 -14.97 -35.21
C SER A 86 -9.62 -15.26 -33.94
N ASP A 87 -10.88 -15.69 -34.09
CA ASP A 87 -11.95 -15.48 -33.08
C ASP A 87 -12.86 -16.72 -32.96
N ASP A 88 -12.54 -17.75 -32.18
CA ASP A 88 -11.30 -18.04 -31.43
C ASP A 88 -10.73 -19.44 -31.77
N LYS A 89 -11.23 -20.08 -32.83
CA LYS A 89 -10.72 -21.39 -33.28
C LYS A 89 -9.25 -21.32 -33.72
N GLY A 90 -8.79 -20.14 -34.15
CA GLY A 90 -7.38 -19.85 -34.44
C GLY A 90 -6.50 -20.09 -33.22
N PRO A 91 -6.57 -19.25 -32.17
CA PRO A 91 -5.78 -19.43 -30.94
C PRO A 91 -5.99 -20.80 -30.28
N LEU A 92 -7.22 -21.34 -30.25
CA LEU A 92 -7.52 -22.69 -29.75
C LEU A 92 -6.65 -23.77 -30.43
N ILE A 93 -6.62 -23.80 -31.76
CA ILE A 93 -5.78 -24.75 -32.51
C ILE A 93 -4.29 -24.38 -32.40
N GLY A 94 -3.95 -23.12 -32.13
CA GLY A 94 -2.59 -22.69 -31.79
C GLY A 94 -2.06 -23.37 -30.53
N TRP A 95 -2.87 -23.52 -29.48
CA TRP A 95 -2.50 -24.26 -28.26
C TRP A 95 -2.25 -25.75 -28.52
N LEU A 96 -3.08 -26.39 -29.34
CA LEU A 96 -2.88 -27.79 -29.73
C LEU A 96 -1.61 -27.97 -30.58
N ASN A 97 -1.37 -27.07 -31.53
CA ASN A 97 -0.16 -27.07 -32.36
C ASN A 97 1.12 -26.74 -31.57
N MET A 98 1.01 -26.03 -30.44
CA MET A 98 2.12 -25.84 -29.49
C MET A 98 2.50 -27.18 -28.83
N ILE A 99 1.54 -27.94 -28.30
CA ILE A 99 1.80 -29.28 -27.75
C ILE A 99 2.41 -30.20 -28.82
N GLU A 100 1.86 -30.21 -30.04
CA GLU A 100 2.42 -31.02 -31.13
C GLU A 100 3.86 -30.62 -31.48
N ALA A 101 4.19 -29.32 -31.46
CA ALA A 101 5.54 -28.83 -31.73
C ALA A 101 6.56 -29.29 -30.66
N PHE A 102 6.19 -29.28 -29.38
CA PHE A 102 7.03 -29.83 -28.30
C PHE A 102 7.25 -31.34 -28.47
N GLN A 103 6.16 -32.11 -28.68
CA GLN A 103 6.22 -33.55 -28.91
C GLN A 103 7.10 -33.92 -30.11
N ARG A 104 6.95 -33.23 -31.24
CA ARG A 104 7.76 -33.44 -32.46
C ARG A 104 9.22 -33.00 -32.29
N ALA A 105 9.51 -32.07 -31.38
CA ALA A 105 10.87 -31.66 -31.04
C ALA A 105 11.56 -32.61 -30.04
N GLY A 106 10.82 -33.54 -29.42
CA GLY A 106 11.32 -34.36 -28.31
C GLY A 106 11.54 -33.56 -27.03
N LEU A 107 10.79 -32.47 -26.85
CA LEU A 107 10.85 -31.59 -25.68
C LEU A 107 9.61 -31.78 -24.81
N ASP A 108 9.80 -31.70 -23.50
CA ASP A 108 8.71 -31.71 -22.52
C ASP A 108 8.06 -30.31 -22.42
N VAL A 109 6.75 -30.28 -22.14
CA VAL A 109 6.00 -29.03 -22.03
C VAL A 109 6.30 -28.40 -20.65
N PRO A 110 6.63 -27.09 -20.56
CA PRO A 110 7.13 -26.51 -19.31
C PRO A 110 6.11 -26.40 -18.17
N ALA A 111 4.82 -26.58 -18.44
CA ALA A 111 3.73 -26.46 -17.47
C ALA A 111 2.72 -27.60 -17.65
N ASN A 112 1.96 -27.92 -16.60
CA ASN A 112 0.72 -28.67 -16.75
C ASN A 112 -0.35 -27.75 -17.37
N LEU A 113 -1.28 -28.34 -18.11
CA LEU A 113 -2.34 -27.62 -18.82
C LEU A 113 -3.70 -28.20 -18.48
N VAL A 114 -4.62 -27.32 -18.11
CA VAL A 114 -6.06 -27.59 -17.97
C VAL A 114 -6.79 -26.80 -19.03
N PHE A 115 -7.56 -27.46 -19.88
CA PHE A 115 -8.30 -26.82 -20.96
C PHE A 115 -9.77 -26.69 -20.58
N CYS A 116 -10.32 -25.50 -20.78
CA CYS A 116 -11.73 -25.18 -20.63
C CYS A 116 -12.22 -24.58 -21.95
N PHE A 117 -12.67 -25.41 -22.90
CA PHE A 117 -13.13 -24.93 -24.20
C PHE A 117 -14.65 -25.02 -24.33
N GLU A 118 -15.32 -23.89 -24.54
CA GLU A 118 -16.79 -23.83 -24.67
C GLU A 118 -17.28 -23.58 -26.11
N GLY A 119 -18.60 -23.66 -26.28
CA GLY A 119 -19.29 -23.42 -27.55
C GLY A 119 -20.54 -22.56 -27.39
N MET A 120 -20.49 -21.57 -26.50
CA MET A 120 -21.59 -20.66 -26.18
C MET A 120 -21.14 -19.20 -25.92
N GLU A 121 -19.86 -18.83 -26.10
CA GLU A 121 -19.35 -17.48 -25.74
C GLU A 121 -20.16 -16.40 -26.46
N GLU A 122 -20.26 -16.54 -27.79
CA GLU A 122 -20.96 -15.67 -28.74
C GLU A 122 -22.47 -15.55 -28.48
N ASN A 123 -22.97 -16.33 -27.52
CA ASN A 123 -24.35 -16.42 -27.07
C ASN A 123 -24.49 -16.22 -25.54
N GLY A 124 -23.46 -15.71 -24.85
CA GLY A 124 -23.50 -15.36 -23.43
C GLY A 124 -23.11 -16.48 -22.45
N SER A 125 -22.34 -17.47 -22.89
CA SER A 125 -21.74 -18.54 -22.06
C SER A 125 -22.75 -19.29 -21.16
N PHE A 126 -23.98 -19.51 -21.66
CA PHE A 126 -25.06 -20.10 -20.87
C PHE A 126 -24.66 -21.47 -20.27
N GLY A 127 -24.68 -21.53 -18.94
CA GLY A 127 -24.33 -22.72 -18.16
C GLY A 127 -22.86 -22.82 -17.74
N LEU A 128 -21.94 -22.07 -18.37
CA LEU A 128 -20.51 -22.11 -17.99
C LEU A 128 -20.31 -21.74 -16.53
N ARG A 129 -20.86 -20.60 -16.07
CA ARG A 129 -20.68 -20.13 -14.68
C ARG A 129 -21.01 -21.21 -13.65
N LYS A 130 -22.15 -21.89 -13.82
CA LYS A 130 -22.56 -23.01 -12.97
C LYS A 130 -21.63 -24.22 -13.07
N ALA A 131 -21.11 -24.52 -14.27
CA ALA A 131 -20.12 -25.59 -14.44
C ALA A 131 -18.77 -25.26 -13.79
N LEU A 132 -18.35 -23.99 -13.77
CA LEU A 132 -17.19 -23.51 -12.99
C LEU A 132 -17.45 -23.65 -11.48
N GLU A 133 -18.61 -23.20 -10.99
CA GLU A 133 -19.00 -23.31 -9.57
C GLU A 133 -19.06 -24.78 -9.10
N GLU A 134 -19.50 -25.71 -9.95
CA GLU A 134 -19.49 -27.15 -9.68
C GLU A 134 -18.08 -27.79 -9.70
N GLU A 135 -17.18 -27.36 -10.57
CA GLU A 135 -15.84 -27.95 -10.75
C GLU A 135 -14.71 -27.21 -10.00
N ALA A 136 -14.99 -26.09 -9.34
CA ALA A 136 -13.99 -25.27 -8.64
C ALA A 136 -13.18 -26.04 -7.59
N THR A 137 -13.81 -27.03 -6.92
CA THR A 137 -13.16 -27.96 -5.99
C THR A 137 -12.96 -29.36 -6.58
N GLY A 138 -13.26 -29.52 -7.87
CA GLY A 138 -13.14 -30.75 -8.66
C GLY A 138 -12.09 -30.60 -9.76
N PHE A 139 -12.52 -30.53 -11.02
CA PHE A 139 -11.62 -30.49 -12.18
C PHE A 139 -10.64 -29.28 -12.21
N PHE A 140 -10.94 -28.19 -11.48
CA PHE A 140 -10.13 -26.97 -11.43
C PHE A 140 -9.38 -26.74 -10.10
N ALA A 141 -9.42 -27.69 -9.17
CA ALA A 141 -8.93 -27.47 -7.79
C ALA A 141 -7.42 -27.14 -7.67
N ASP A 142 -6.61 -27.62 -8.61
CA ASP A 142 -5.14 -27.59 -8.61
C ASP A 142 -4.55 -26.67 -9.69
N ILE A 143 -5.32 -25.72 -10.23
CA ILE A 143 -4.81 -24.70 -11.16
C ILE A 143 -4.14 -23.54 -10.42
N ASP A 144 -3.11 -22.94 -11.00
CA ASP A 144 -2.40 -21.78 -10.45
C ASP A 144 -2.92 -20.45 -11.02
N VAL A 145 -3.15 -20.42 -12.33
CA VAL A 145 -3.48 -19.22 -13.10
C VAL A 145 -4.39 -19.57 -14.28
N VAL A 146 -5.10 -18.56 -14.79
CA VAL A 146 -5.90 -18.65 -16.01
C VAL A 146 -5.24 -17.83 -17.12
N CYS A 147 -5.35 -18.31 -18.36
CA CYS A 147 -4.97 -17.64 -19.60
C CYS A 147 -6.12 -17.76 -20.61
N ILE A 148 -6.68 -16.62 -21.02
CA ILE A 148 -7.66 -16.46 -22.10
C ILE A 148 -6.91 -16.00 -23.35
N ALA A 149 -7.13 -16.66 -24.49
CA ALA A 149 -6.49 -16.28 -25.77
C ALA A 149 -7.40 -15.46 -26.72
N ASP A 150 -8.69 -15.36 -26.38
CA ASP A 150 -9.66 -14.41 -26.92
C ASP A 150 -9.31 -12.97 -26.45
N VAL A 151 -8.43 -12.30 -27.20
CA VAL A 151 -8.15 -10.85 -27.13
C VAL A 151 -7.26 -10.44 -28.32
N VAL A 152 -7.26 -9.15 -28.66
CA VAL A 152 -6.44 -8.58 -29.75
C VAL A 152 -5.44 -7.52 -29.27
N TRP A 153 -4.42 -7.22 -30.08
CA TRP A 153 -3.53 -6.08 -29.84
C TRP A 153 -4.24 -4.73 -30.04
N VAL A 154 -3.69 -3.66 -29.47
CA VAL A 154 -4.23 -2.29 -29.59
C VAL A 154 -4.16 -1.74 -31.03
N SER A 155 -3.21 -2.18 -31.83
CA SER A 155 -3.04 -1.82 -33.24
C SER A 155 -2.33 -2.93 -34.02
N ASP A 156 -2.26 -2.81 -35.35
CA ASP A 156 -1.40 -3.68 -36.16
C ASP A 156 0.10 -3.40 -35.92
N GLU A 157 0.45 -2.22 -35.39
CA GLU A 157 1.84 -1.73 -35.27
C GLU A 157 2.39 -1.69 -33.82
N GLN A 158 1.57 -1.97 -32.81
CA GLN A 158 1.92 -1.94 -31.39
C GLN A 158 1.38 -3.20 -30.69
N LEU A 159 2.31 -4.08 -30.28
CA LEU A 159 1.97 -5.19 -29.38
C LEU A 159 1.47 -4.65 -28.06
N SER A 160 0.45 -5.29 -27.48
CA SER A 160 -0.06 -4.97 -26.15
C SER A 160 -0.52 -6.22 -25.40
N ILE A 161 -0.69 -6.08 -24.09
CA ILE A 161 -1.34 -7.06 -23.21
C ILE A 161 -2.45 -6.30 -22.45
N PRO A 162 -3.73 -6.62 -22.67
CA PRO A 162 -4.84 -6.03 -21.91
C PRO A 162 -4.81 -6.50 -20.44
N GLN A 163 -4.77 -5.57 -19.49
CA GLN A 163 -4.94 -5.86 -18.05
C GLN A 163 -6.37 -5.62 -17.54
N GLY A 164 -7.29 -5.26 -18.43
CA GLY A 164 -8.68 -4.98 -18.06
C GLY A 164 -9.61 -4.81 -19.24
N LEU A 165 -10.89 -5.14 -19.02
CA LEU A 165 -11.98 -5.13 -19.99
C LEU A 165 -13.15 -4.31 -19.45
N ARG A 166 -13.96 -3.77 -20.35
CA ARG A 166 -15.20 -3.12 -19.95
C ARG A 166 -16.24 -4.13 -19.47
N GLY A 167 -17.16 -3.69 -18.61
CA GLY A 167 -18.40 -4.43 -18.37
C GLY A 167 -19.45 -4.10 -19.43
N ILE A 168 -20.60 -4.76 -19.39
CA ILE A 168 -21.71 -4.53 -20.33
C ILE A 168 -23.07 -4.56 -19.64
N LEU A 169 -23.92 -3.60 -19.98
CA LEU A 169 -25.36 -3.64 -19.75
C LEU A 169 -26.09 -3.55 -21.09
N PHE A 170 -26.90 -4.55 -21.43
CA PHE A 170 -27.66 -4.60 -22.68
C PHE A 170 -29.15 -4.45 -22.42
N TYR A 171 -29.78 -3.43 -23.01
CA TYR A 171 -31.16 -3.05 -22.73
C TYR A 171 -32.11 -3.36 -23.88
N LEU A 172 -33.27 -3.90 -23.50
CA LEU A 172 -34.47 -4.01 -24.32
C LEU A 172 -35.51 -3.04 -23.74
N VAL A 173 -35.75 -1.93 -24.44
CA VAL A 173 -36.81 -0.97 -24.10
C VAL A 173 -38.03 -1.28 -24.96
N THR A 174 -39.10 -1.73 -24.35
CA THR A 174 -40.36 -2.03 -25.01
C THR A 174 -41.33 -0.87 -24.85
N ILE A 175 -41.96 -0.41 -25.93
CA ILE A 175 -43.09 0.51 -25.89
C ILE A 175 -44.28 -0.12 -26.61
N THR A 176 -45.42 -0.19 -25.92
CA THR A 176 -46.68 -0.74 -26.46
C THR A 176 -47.75 0.35 -26.48
N GLY A 177 -48.46 0.51 -27.59
CA GLY A 177 -49.52 1.49 -27.76
C GLY A 177 -50.87 0.83 -28.05
N ALA A 178 -51.45 1.12 -29.21
CA ALA A 178 -52.69 0.50 -29.64
C ALA A 178 -52.54 -1.03 -29.84
N ASN A 179 -53.61 -1.80 -29.58
CA ASN A 179 -53.66 -3.26 -29.66
C ASN A 179 -53.28 -3.87 -31.04
N GLN A 180 -53.17 -3.05 -32.08
CA GLN A 180 -52.80 -3.42 -33.44
C GLN A 180 -52.23 -2.21 -34.20
N ASP A 181 -51.50 -2.46 -35.29
CA ASP A 181 -50.98 -1.38 -36.14
C ASP A 181 -52.14 -0.52 -36.68
N ALA A 182 -51.95 0.80 -36.64
CA ALA A 182 -52.96 1.79 -37.03
C ALA A 182 -52.55 2.54 -38.31
N HIS A 183 -53.53 2.91 -39.13
CA HIS A 183 -53.28 3.62 -40.39
C HIS A 183 -52.91 5.09 -40.12
N SER A 184 -51.68 5.53 -40.46
CA SER A 184 -51.17 6.84 -40.04
C SER A 184 -51.99 8.01 -40.60
N GLY A 185 -52.48 7.92 -41.84
CA GLY A 185 -53.37 8.92 -42.43
C GLY A 185 -54.79 8.98 -41.83
N GLY A 186 -55.12 8.12 -40.86
CA GLY A 186 -56.40 8.14 -40.14
C GLY A 186 -56.27 8.41 -38.63
N PHE A 187 -55.18 7.97 -38.01
CA PHE A 187 -54.95 8.06 -36.55
C PHE A 187 -53.71 8.87 -36.14
N GLY A 188 -52.89 9.33 -37.11
CA GLY A 188 -51.69 10.10 -36.85
C GLY A 188 -51.99 11.41 -36.12
N GLY A 189 -51.32 11.65 -35.00
CA GLY A 189 -51.61 12.76 -34.10
C GLY A 189 -52.95 12.66 -33.33
N GLN A 190 -53.73 11.58 -33.49
CA GLN A 190 -54.93 11.29 -32.69
C GLN A 190 -54.62 10.36 -31.51
N ILE A 191 -53.69 9.41 -31.69
CA ILE A 191 -53.26 8.44 -30.67
C ILE A 191 -51.82 8.73 -30.23
N SER A 192 -51.41 8.21 -29.07
CA SER A 192 -49.98 8.14 -28.72
C SER A 192 -49.28 7.15 -29.65
N GLU A 193 -48.15 7.56 -30.24
CA GLU A 193 -47.45 6.79 -31.28
C GLU A 193 -46.14 6.22 -30.71
N PRO A 194 -45.99 4.88 -30.56
CA PRO A 194 -44.81 4.28 -29.91
C PRO A 194 -43.47 4.68 -30.53
N MET A 195 -43.43 4.98 -31.84
CA MET A 195 -42.21 5.43 -32.52
C MET A 195 -41.77 6.82 -32.02
N THR A 196 -42.72 7.73 -31.78
CA THR A 196 -42.43 9.09 -31.28
C THR A 196 -41.84 9.02 -29.88
N ASP A 197 -42.41 8.19 -29.00
CA ASP A 197 -41.88 7.99 -27.64
C ASP A 197 -40.50 7.32 -27.67
N MET A 198 -40.32 6.31 -28.53
CA MET A 198 -39.04 5.60 -28.70
C MET A 198 -37.92 6.54 -29.14
N VAL A 199 -38.17 7.41 -30.14
CA VAL A 199 -37.20 8.41 -30.60
C VAL A 199 -36.88 9.43 -29.49
N ASN A 200 -37.87 9.85 -28.71
CA ASN A 200 -37.66 10.80 -27.59
C ASN A 200 -36.89 10.18 -26.41
N ILE A 201 -37.05 8.87 -26.15
CA ILE A 201 -36.22 8.14 -25.18
C ILE A 201 -34.80 8.01 -25.72
N MET A 202 -34.61 7.45 -26.92
CA MET A 202 -33.28 7.13 -27.46
C MET A 202 -32.41 8.37 -27.69
N SER A 203 -32.99 9.47 -28.19
CA SER A 203 -32.28 10.76 -28.33
C SER A 203 -31.96 11.45 -26.99
N SER A 204 -32.47 10.93 -25.87
CA SER A 204 -32.12 11.41 -24.53
C SER A 204 -31.08 10.54 -23.82
N LEU A 205 -30.56 9.48 -24.45
CA LEU A 205 -29.56 8.60 -23.85
C LEU A 205 -28.11 9.03 -24.14
N VAL A 206 -27.84 9.52 -25.34
CA VAL A 206 -26.49 9.89 -25.82
C VAL A 206 -26.59 11.03 -26.83
N ASP A 207 -25.62 11.95 -26.85
CA ASP A 207 -25.54 13.01 -27.86
C ASP A 207 -24.64 12.65 -29.06
N SER A 208 -24.58 13.54 -30.06
CA SER A 208 -23.78 13.36 -31.28
C SER A 208 -22.26 13.41 -31.08
N SER A 209 -21.77 13.71 -29.87
CA SER A 209 -20.35 13.58 -29.49
C SER A 209 -20.03 12.25 -28.80
N GLY A 210 -21.03 11.37 -28.64
CA GLY A 210 -20.90 10.10 -27.91
C GLY A 210 -21.00 10.26 -26.39
N LYS A 211 -21.28 11.45 -25.87
CA LYS A 211 -21.44 11.70 -24.44
C LYS A 211 -22.80 11.16 -23.97
N ILE A 212 -22.76 10.37 -22.90
CA ILE A 212 -23.97 9.79 -22.29
C ILE A 212 -24.70 10.88 -21.50
N LEU A 213 -26.03 10.93 -21.63
CA LEU A 213 -26.89 11.99 -21.08
C LEU A 213 -27.66 11.55 -19.81
N VAL A 214 -27.46 10.32 -19.36
CA VAL A 214 -27.99 9.77 -18.11
C VAL A 214 -27.31 10.46 -16.91
N PRO A 215 -28.04 11.14 -16.00
CA PRO A 215 -27.45 11.75 -14.82
C PRO A 215 -26.74 10.73 -13.91
N GLY A 216 -25.63 11.13 -13.31
CA GLY A 216 -24.84 10.29 -12.40
C GLY A 216 -23.88 9.30 -13.06
N ILE A 217 -23.97 9.09 -14.39
CA ILE A 217 -23.26 7.99 -15.07
C ILE A 217 -21.73 8.20 -15.22
N TYR A 218 -21.21 9.35 -14.81
CA TYR A 218 -19.78 9.64 -14.80
C TYR A 218 -19.21 9.78 -13.37
N ASP A 219 -20.05 9.71 -12.34
CA ASP A 219 -19.68 10.12 -10.97
C ASP A 219 -18.69 9.15 -10.30
N THR A 220 -18.67 7.89 -10.72
CA THR A 220 -17.73 6.85 -10.27
C THR A 220 -16.59 6.56 -11.24
N VAL A 221 -16.48 7.31 -12.35
CA VAL A 221 -15.45 7.10 -13.37
C VAL A 221 -14.10 7.60 -12.85
N GLN A 222 -13.09 6.73 -12.87
CA GLN A 222 -11.73 7.09 -12.43
C GLN A 222 -11.17 8.27 -13.26
N PRO A 223 -10.55 9.28 -12.62
CA PRO A 223 -9.84 10.32 -13.34
C PRO A 223 -8.63 9.72 -14.06
N VAL A 224 -8.31 10.26 -15.24
CA VAL A 224 -7.10 9.87 -15.99
C VAL A 224 -5.93 10.74 -15.54
N THR A 225 -4.83 10.11 -15.15
CA THR A 225 -3.59 10.81 -14.77
C THR A 225 -2.90 11.44 -15.98
N LYS A 226 -2.00 12.40 -15.74
CA LYS A 226 -1.22 13.02 -16.82
C LYS A 226 -0.26 12.00 -17.45
N GLU A 227 0.24 11.09 -16.64
CA GLU A 227 1.21 10.05 -16.97
C GLU A 227 0.56 9.01 -17.89
N GLU A 228 -0.70 8.61 -17.60
CA GLU A 228 -1.53 7.81 -18.50
C GLU A 228 -1.82 8.53 -19.82
N TYR A 229 -2.28 9.79 -19.78
CA TYR A 229 -2.56 10.57 -21.00
C TYR A 229 -1.33 10.64 -21.92
N GLU A 230 -0.17 10.92 -21.33
CA GLU A 230 1.11 10.92 -22.03
C GLU A 230 1.49 9.54 -22.56
N SER A 231 1.20 8.45 -21.84
CA SER A 231 1.50 7.08 -22.32
C SER A 231 0.64 6.71 -23.54
N TYR A 232 -0.65 7.04 -23.54
CA TYR A 232 -1.57 6.78 -24.65
C TYR A 232 -1.19 7.57 -25.91
N ASN A 233 -0.60 8.76 -25.74
CA ASN A 233 -0.05 9.58 -26.83
C ASN A 233 1.31 9.09 -27.36
N LYS A 234 1.97 8.14 -26.67
CA LYS A 234 3.27 7.55 -27.06
C LYS A 234 3.13 6.18 -27.77
N LEU A 235 1.93 5.61 -27.82
CA LEU A 235 1.67 4.32 -28.50
C LEU A 235 1.76 4.45 -30.03
N ASN A 236 2.35 3.45 -30.68
CA ASN A 236 2.51 3.41 -32.13
C ASN A 236 1.24 2.86 -32.83
N ILE A 237 0.30 3.73 -33.19
CA ILE A 237 -1.00 3.35 -33.76
C ILE A 237 -1.26 4.18 -35.02
N SER A 238 -1.54 3.53 -36.16
CA SER A 238 -2.01 4.24 -37.36
C SER A 238 -3.47 4.66 -37.25
N GLU A 239 -3.92 5.64 -38.03
CA GLU A 239 -5.33 6.07 -38.05
C GLU A 239 -6.28 4.92 -38.40
N ASP A 240 -5.87 4.02 -39.31
CA ASP A 240 -6.66 2.84 -39.71
C ASP A 240 -6.73 1.79 -38.58
N SER A 241 -5.60 1.50 -37.91
CA SER A 241 -5.58 0.69 -36.69
C SER A 241 -6.45 1.29 -35.57
N LEU A 242 -6.37 2.61 -35.35
CA LEU A 242 -7.19 3.30 -34.34
C LEU A 242 -8.68 3.17 -34.67
N LEU A 243 -9.05 3.06 -35.95
CA LEU A 243 -10.42 2.87 -36.43
C LEU A 243 -10.78 1.39 -36.70
N GLY A 244 -9.90 0.43 -36.35
CA GLY A 244 -10.12 -1.00 -36.51
C GLY A 244 -10.34 -1.47 -37.96
N GLY A 245 -9.72 -0.79 -38.93
CA GLY A 245 -9.91 -1.07 -40.37
C GLY A 245 -11.32 -0.80 -40.91
N THR A 246 -12.21 -0.18 -40.11
CA THR A 246 -13.64 0.01 -40.47
C THR A 246 -13.89 1.10 -41.52
N GLY A 247 -12.89 1.94 -41.83
CA GLY A 247 -13.07 3.15 -42.63
C GLY A 247 -13.97 4.22 -41.97
N GLY A 248 -14.16 4.14 -40.65
CA GLY A 248 -14.93 5.10 -39.85
C GLY A 248 -14.26 6.47 -39.70
N LYS A 249 -14.69 7.25 -38.70
CA LYS A 249 -14.05 8.52 -38.30
C LYS A 249 -14.08 8.67 -36.78
N SER A 250 -13.01 9.23 -36.22
CA SER A 250 -12.93 9.52 -34.78
C SER A 250 -13.90 10.61 -34.37
N LEU A 251 -14.44 10.51 -33.15
CA LEU A 251 -15.16 11.59 -32.45
C LEU A 251 -14.22 12.53 -31.68
N HIS A 252 -12.92 12.23 -31.68
CA HIS A 252 -11.88 12.93 -30.90
C HIS A 252 -10.70 13.33 -31.78
N GLU A 253 -10.15 14.51 -31.54
CA GLU A 253 -9.07 15.10 -32.33
C GLU A 253 -7.69 14.43 -32.11
N THR A 254 -7.50 13.76 -30.98
CA THR A 254 -6.23 13.10 -30.62
C THR A 254 -6.40 11.58 -30.39
N GLN A 255 -5.31 10.85 -30.61
CA GLN A 255 -5.21 9.43 -30.25
C GLN A 255 -5.44 9.20 -28.74
N ALA A 256 -4.85 10.03 -27.88
CA ALA A 256 -4.99 9.88 -26.43
C ALA A 256 -6.45 10.03 -25.98
N ASP A 257 -7.17 11.02 -26.52
CA ASP A 257 -8.59 11.23 -26.20
C ASP A 257 -9.48 10.08 -26.72
N ALA A 258 -9.18 9.54 -27.91
CA ALA A 258 -9.87 8.38 -28.47
C ALA A 258 -9.63 7.10 -27.65
N LEU A 259 -8.41 6.88 -27.16
CA LEU A 259 -8.07 5.76 -26.28
C LEU A 259 -8.68 5.91 -24.89
N ILE A 260 -8.70 7.12 -24.32
CA ILE A 260 -9.41 7.43 -23.08
C ILE A 260 -10.91 7.16 -23.22
N ALA A 261 -11.51 7.53 -24.37
CA ALA A 261 -12.89 7.20 -24.72
C ALA A 261 -13.13 5.71 -25.02
N ARG A 262 -12.07 4.90 -25.20
CA ARG A 262 -12.13 3.43 -25.37
C ARG A 262 -11.89 2.67 -24.06
N TRP A 263 -11.13 3.22 -23.12
CA TRP A 263 -10.60 2.48 -21.96
C TRP A 263 -11.00 3.03 -20.59
N LYS A 264 -11.19 4.35 -20.48
CA LYS A 264 -11.31 5.05 -19.18
C LYS A 264 -12.62 5.83 -19.00
N LYS A 265 -13.51 5.84 -20.00
CA LYS A 265 -14.85 6.42 -19.93
C LYS A 265 -15.90 5.36 -20.32
N PRO A 266 -17.14 5.42 -19.82
CA PRO A 266 -18.24 4.60 -20.34
C PRO A 266 -18.63 5.03 -21.76
N ALA A 267 -19.22 4.10 -22.51
CA ALA A 267 -19.74 4.34 -23.87
C ALA A 267 -21.16 3.76 -24.03
N LEU A 268 -22.03 4.44 -24.77
CA LEU A 268 -23.39 3.98 -25.08
C LEU A 268 -23.57 3.85 -26.60
N SER A 269 -24.15 2.75 -27.05
CA SER A 269 -24.43 2.50 -28.47
C SER A 269 -25.89 2.11 -28.70
N LEU A 270 -26.56 2.80 -29.61
CA LEU A 270 -27.92 2.51 -30.05
C LEU A 270 -27.85 1.51 -31.22
N HIS A 271 -28.46 0.34 -31.07
CA HIS A 271 -28.29 -0.78 -32.01
C HIS A 271 -29.42 -0.92 -33.03
N ARG A 272 -30.68 -0.89 -32.57
CA ARG A 272 -31.85 -1.13 -33.43
C ARG A 272 -33.15 -0.67 -32.77
N ILE A 273 -34.17 -0.39 -33.58
CA ILE A 273 -35.59 -0.40 -33.16
C ILE A 273 -36.29 -1.50 -33.98
N GLU A 274 -36.79 -2.53 -33.32
CA GLU A 274 -37.48 -3.67 -33.94
C GLU A 274 -39.01 -3.52 -33.92
N ASN A 275 -39.68 -4.34 -34.73
CA ASN A 275 -41.11 -4.28 -35.07
C ASN A 275 -41.58 -3.07 -35.90
N ALA A 276 -40.68 -2.15 -36.26
CA ALA A 276 -40.86 -1.35 -37.47
C ALA A 276 -40.80 -2.30 -38.69
N ARG A 277 -41.91 -2.47 -39.42
CA ARG A 277 -42.06 -3.51 -40.46
C ARG A 277 -40.98 -3.38 -41.56
N PRO A 278 -40.09 -4.37 -41.75
CA PRO A 278 -39.11 -4.34 -42.83
C PRO A 278 -39.79 -4.62 -44.18
N GLY A 279 -39.52 -3.79 -45.19
CA GLY A 279 -40.03 -3.94 -46.54
C GLY A 279 -39.63 -2.78 -47.45
N ALA A 280 -39.44 -3.06 -48.74
CA ALA A 280 -39.04 -2.07 -49.73
C ALA A 280 -40.23 -1.18 -50.16
N GLY A 281 -40.57 -0.17 -49.37
CA GLY A 281 -41.62 0.80 -49.71
C GLY A 281 -41.97 1.78 -48.59
N ALA A 282 -42.84 2.75 -48.89
CA ALA A 282 -43.36 3.70 -47.90
C ALA A 282 -44.48 3.05 -47.07
N VAL A 283 -44.14 2.54 -45.89
CA VAL A 283 -45.10 1.89 -44.97
C VAL A 283 -45.79 2.93 -44.09
N THR A 284 -47.08 3.20 -44.35
CA THR A 284 -47.88 4.23 -43.65
C THR A 284 -48.66 3.69 -42.44
N SER A 285 -47.98 2.96 -41.54
CA SER A 285 -48.56 2.38 -40.34
C SER A 285 -47.87 2.84 -39.06
N ILE A 286 -48.65 3.29 -38.08
CA ILE A 286 -48.23 3.47 -36.69
C ILE A 286 -48.10 2.06 -36.06
N PRO A 287 -46.92 1.67 -35.53
CA PRO A 287 -46.71 0.33 -35.00
C PRO A 287 -47.40 0.14 -33.64
N ALA A 288 -47.97 -1.05 -33.42
CA ALA A 288 -48.60 -1.44 -32.14
C ALA A 288 -47.60 -1.52 -30.98
N LYS A 289 -46.43 -2.12 -31.23
CA LYS A 289 -45.39 -2.40 -30.25
C LYS A 289 -44.02 -2.26 -30.90
N LEU A 290 -43.07 -1.65 -30.21
CA LEU A 290 -41.67 -1.51 -30.64
C LEU A 290 -40.72 -2.00 -29.55
N VAL A 291 -39.56 -2.51 -29.96
CA VAL A 291 -38.47 -2.87 -29.04
C VAL A 291 -37.20 -2.15 -29.47
N GLY A 292 -36.78 -1.16 -28.70
CA GLY A 292 -35.52 -0.46 -28.86
C GLY A 292 -34.39 -1.20 -28.15
N LYS A 293 -33.25 -1.36 -28.83
CA LYS A 293 -32.06 -2.07 -28.35
C LYS A 293 -30.88 -1.13 -28.25
N PHE A 294 -30.24 -1.05 -27.09
CA PHE A 294 -29.00 -0.30 -26.88
C PHE A 294 -28.14 -0.98 -25.81
N SER A 295 -26.85 -0.67 -25.74
CA SER A 295 -25.97 -1.15 -24.67
C SER A 295 -25.11 -0.03 -24.10
N ILE A 296 -24.74 -0.16 -22.83
CA ILE A 296 -23.70 0.63 -22.17
C ILE A 296 -22.52 -0.29 -21.87
N ARG A 297 -21.31 0.14 -22.22
CA ARG A 297 -20.06 -0.50 -21.76
C ARG A 297 -19.51 0.31 -20.59
N THR A 298 -19.25 -0.34 -19.46
CA THR A 298 -18.78 0.27 -18.19
C THR A 298 -17.26 0.15 -18.04
N VAL A 299 -16.64 0.98 -17.20
CA VAL A 299 -15.19 0.99 -16.93
C VAL A 299 -14.93 0.80 -15.42
N PRO A 300 -13.67 0.56 -14.98
CA PRO A 300 -13.35 0.42 -13.56
C PRO A 300 -14.02 1.44 -12.63
N ASN A 301 -14.42 0.95 -11.46
CA ASN A 301 -15.28 1.58 -10.44
C ASN A 301 -16.77 1.75 -10.81
N MET A 302 -17.20 1.53 -12.06
CA MET A 302 -18.63 1.59 -12.42
C MET A 302 -19.34 0.24 -12.20
N LYS A 303 -19.94 0.03 -11.03
CA LYS A 303 -20.71 -1.20 -10.72
C LYS A 303 -22.01 -1.28 -11.52
N ALA A 304 -22.24 -2.39 -12.21
CA ALA A 304 -23.31 -2.56 -13.19
C ALA A 304 -24.71 -2.29 -12.59
N LYS A 305 -24.99 -2.81 -11.40
CA LYS A 305 -26.26 -2.60 -10.67
C LYS A 305 -26.60 -1.12 -10.47
N ASP A 306 -25.61 -0.30 -10.12
CA ASP A 306 -25.81 1.12 -9.87
C ASP A 306 -26.10 1.87 -11.18
N ILE A 307 -25.36 1.52 -12.25
CA ILE A 307 -25.63 2.04 -13.61
C ILE A 307 -27.02 1.61 -14.10
N ASN A 308 -27.46 0.39 -13.78
CA ASN A 308 -28.80 -0.10 -14.12
C ASN A 308 -29.89 0.73 -13.43
N LEU A 309 -29.73 1.04 -12.15
CA LEU A 309 -30.64 1.94 -11.42
C LEU A 309 -30.71 3.34 -12.04
N LEU A 310 -29.56 3.93 -12.42
CA LEU A 310 -29.51 5.24 -13.08
C LEU A 310 -30.22 5.23 -14.45
N VAL A 311 -29.97 4.22 -15.27
CA VAL A 311 -30.59 4.07 -16.60
C VAL A 311 -32.09 3.83 -16.50
N HIS A 312 -32.53 2.91 -15.63
CA HIS A 312 -33.95 2.65 -15.39
C HIS A 312 -34.68 3.88 -14.84
N LYS A 313 -34.03 4.69 -13.97
CA LYS A 313 -34.58 5.97 -13.52
C LYS A 313 -34.72 6.96 -14.67
N HIS A 314 -33.65 7.18 -15.43
CA HIS A 314 -33.63 8.15 -16.53
C HIS A 314 -34.70 7.85 -17.58
N ILE A 315 -34.79 6.61 -18.07
CA ILE A 315 -35.79 6.24 -19.09
C ILE A 315 -37.23 6.44 -18.57
N LYS A 316 -37.50 6.09 -17.30
CA LYS A 316 -38.82 6.32 -16.67
C LYS A 316 -39.15 7.80 -16.53
N ASP A 317 -38.22 8.61 -16.02
CA ASP A 317 -38.40 10.06 -15.89
C ASP A 317 -38.62 10.73 -17.26
N ARG A 318 -37.82 10.33 -18.27
CA ARG A 318 -37.95 10.84 -19.63
C ARG A 318 -39.29 10.46 -20.27
N PHE A 319 -39.72 9.20 -20.16
CA PHE A 319 -41.02 8.76 -20.68
C PHE A 319 -42.20 9.47 -19.98
N ALA A 320 -42.16 9.59 -18.66
CA ALA A 320 -43.16 10.35 -17.89
C ALA A 320 -43.25 11.81 -18.34
N SER A 321 -42.11 12.44 -18.68
CA SER A 321 -42.07 13.82 -19.20
C SER A 321 -42.74 14.02 -20.56
N LEU A 322 -42.98 12.95 -21.33
CA LEU A 322 -43.72 13.02 -22.61
C LEU A 322 -45.24 13.09 -22.41
N GLY A 323 -45.74 12.72 -21.23
CA GLY A 323 -47.18 12.66 -20.94
C GLY A 323 -47.96 11.62 -21.77
N SER A 324 -47.25 10.65 -22.37
CA SER A 324 -47.80 9.64 -23.28
C SER A 324 -48.90 8.77 -22.63
N LYS A 325 -49.61 8.02 -23.48
CA LYS A 325 -50.64 7.03 -23.11
C LYS A 325 -50.23 5.60 -23.49
N ASN A 326 -49.03 5.43 -24.03
CA ASN A 326 -48.41 4.14 -24.27
C ASN A 326 -47.90 3.53 -22.95
N GLU A 327 -47.62 2.23 -22.96
CA GLU A 327 -47.01 1.48 -21.87
C GLU A 327 -45.50 1.31 -22.13
N LEU A 328 -44.70 1.37 -21.06
CA LEU A 328 -43.24 1.24 -21.08
C LEU A 328 -42.79 0.04 -20.24
N GLU A 329 -41.98 -0.82 -20.84
CA GLU A 329 -41.25 -1.90 -20.20
C GLU A 329 -39.74 -1.71 -20.46
N ILE A 330 -38.91 -1.96 -19.45
CA ILE A 330 -37.44 -1.88 -19.56
C ILE A 330 -36.87 -3.17 -18.98
N ASN A 331 -36.13 -3.90 -19.80
CA ASN A 331 -35.41 -5.11 -19.40
C ASN A 331 -33.90 -4.93 -19.65
N CYS A 332 -33.06 -5.31 -18.68
CA CYS A 332 -31.62 -5.44 -18.84
C CYS A 332 -31.35 -6.93 -19.12
N ALA A 333 -31.15 -7.28 -20.40
CA ALA A 333 -31.04 -8.67 -20.85
C ALA A 333 -29.68 -9.31 -20.52
N HIS A 334 -28.64 -8.49 -20.40
CA HIS A 334 -27.31 -8.90 -19.94
C HIS A 334 -26.76 -7.80 -19.02
N GLU A 335 -26.27 -8.19 -17.84
CA GLU A 335 -25.64 -7.29 -16.86
C GLU A 335 -24.33 -7.94 -16.38
N SER A 336 -23.20 -7.32 -16.70
CA SER A 336 -21.86 -7.78 -16.30
C SER A 336 -21.01 -6.59 -15.85
N ASP A 337 -20.32 -6.77 -14.74
CA ASP A 337 -19.29 -5.84 -14.27
C ASP A 337 -18.06 -5.85 -15.21
N TRP A 338 -17.19 -4.86 -15.02
CA TRP A 338 -15.89 -4.77 -15.68
C TRP A 338 -14.87 -5.72 -15.07
N PHE A 339 -13.81 -6.02 -15.81
CA PHE A 339 -12.72 -6.90 -15.39
C PHE A 339 -11.40 -6.12 -15.31
N TYR A 340 -10.54 -6.44 -14.33
CA TYR A 340 -9.22 -5.85 -14.16
C TYR A 340 -8.26 -6.76 -13.37
N GLU A 341 -6.97 -6.70 -13.70
CA GLU A 341 -5.84 -7.32 -13.01
C GLU A 341 -4.67 -6.34 -12.90
N SER A 342 -3.73 -6.57 -11.97
CA SER A 342 -2.42 -5.90 -12.07
C SER A 342 -1.50 -6.65 -13.02
N ALA A 343 -0.86 -5.92 -13.93
CA ALA A 343 0.24 -6.43 -14.75
C ALA A 343 1.49 -6.84 -13.94
N ASP A 344 1.61 -6.47 -12.66
CA ASP A 344 2.71 -6.87 -11.78
C ASP A 344 2.64 -8.35 -11.38
N HIS A 345 1.46 -8.99 -11.49
CA HIS A 345 1.31 -10.40 -11.17
C HIS A 345 2.15 -11.28 -12.10
N TRP A 346 2.77 -12.34 -11.57
CA TRP A 346 3.76 -13.15 -12.29
C TRP A 346 3.24 -13.76 -13.60
N ASN A 347 1.94 -14.03 -13.69
CA ASN A 347 1.25 -14.47 -14.90
C ASN A 347 1.36 -13.44 -16.06
N TYR A 348 1.18 -12.16 -15.74
CA TYR A 348 1.35 -11.05 -16.68
C TYR A 348 2.83 -10.80 -16.99
N GLN A 349 3.71 -10.89 -16.00
CA GLN A 349 5.17 -10.79 -16.23
C GLN A 349 5.68 -11.91 -17.15
N ALA A 350 5.16 -13.14 -17.01
CA ALA A 350 5.43 -14.25 -17.92
C ALA A 350 4.98 -13.93 -19.36
N ALA A 351 3.78 -13.36 -19.53
CA ALA A 351 3.27 -12.94 -20.84
C ALA A 351 4.08 -11.78 -21.46
N ILE A 352 4.49 -10.80 -20.66
CA ILE A 352 5.32 -9.65 -21.07
C ILE A 352 6.69 -10.16 -21.55
N GLN A 353 7.35 -11.02 -20.78
CA GLN A 353 8.66 -11.57 -21.13
C GLN A 353 8.56 -12.57 -22.30
N ALA A 354 7.50 -13.37 -22.41
CA ALA A 354 7.28 -14.25 -23.55
C ALA A 354 7.02 -13.47 -24.85
N THR A 355 6.28 -12.36 -24.78
CA THR A 355 6.09 -11.44 -25.93
C THR A 355 7.42 -10.81 -26.34
N ARG A 356 8.21 -10.35 -25.37
CA ARG A 356 9.59 -9.86 -25.59
C ARG A 356 10.48 -10.93 -26.23
N ASN A 357 10.39 -12.19 -25.80
CA ASN A 357 11.17 -13.31 -26.35
C ASN A 357 10.83 -13.62 -27.82
N VAL A 358 9.58 -13.45 -28.24
CA VAL A 358 9.10 -13.85 -29.57
C VAL A 358 9.17 -12.72 -30.61
N TRP A 359 8.92 -11.47 -30.21
CA TRP A 359 8.94 -10.30 -31.11
C TRP A 359 10.10 -9.32 -30.87
N GLY A 360 10.87 -9.46 -29.79
CA GLY A 360 12.03 -8.60 -29.49
C GLY A 360 11.68 -7.20 -28.97
N VAL A 361 10.41 -6.91 -28.68
CA VAL A 361 9.93 -5.61 -28.20
C VAL A 361 9.07 -5.79 -26.93
N ASN A 362 8.98 -4.74 -26.12
CA ASN A 362 8.06 -4.73 -24.98
C ASN A 362 6.62 -4.52 -25.47
N PRO A 363 5.64 -5.34 -25.05
CA PRO A 363 4.23 -5.00 -25.23
C PRO A 363 3.87 -3.77 -24.37
N ALA A 364 2.93 -2.96 -24.85
CA ALA A 364 2.27 -1.95 -24.04
C ALA A 364 1.25 -2.61 -23.11
N ILE A 365 1.15 -2.16 -21.86
CA ILE A 365 0.03 -2.55 -20.99
C ILE A 365 -1.15 -1.65 -21.32
N THR A 366 -2.30 -2.25 -21.64
CA THR A 366 -3.50 -1.53 -22.10
C THR A 366 -4.74 -2.02 -21.37
N CYS A 367 -5.89 -1.40 -21.60
CA CYS A 367 -7.19 -2.05 -21.42
C CYS A 367 -7.76 -2.44 -22.79
N GLU A 368 -8.96 -2.99 -22.82
CA GLU A 368 -9.73 -3.16 -24.06
C GLU A 368 -11.11 -2.47 -24.01
N GLY A 369 -11.71 -2.27 -25.18
CA GLY A 369 -13.04 -1.68 -25.31
C GLY A 369 -14.19 -2.69 -25.27
N GLY A 370 -13.87 -3.98 -25.47
CA GLY A 370 -14.79 -5.11 -25.38
C GLY A 370 -15.11 -5.54 -23.95
N SER A 371 -15.87 -6.63 -23.82
CA SER A 371 -16.23 -7.29 -22.56
C SER A 371 -16.25 -8.78 -22.79
N ILE A 372 -15.52 -9.53 -21.99
CA ILE A 372 -15.45 -10.99 -22.00
C ILE A 372 -15.88 -11.43 -20.58
N PRO A 373 -17.19 -11.57 -20.30
CA PRO A 373 -17.72 -11.67 -18.93
C PRO A 373 -17.13 -12.84 -18.13
N ILE A 374 -16.81 -13.92 -18.84
CA ILE A 374 -16.17 -15.13 -18.31
C ILE A 374 -14.81 -14.85 -17.63
N ALA A 375 -14.08 -13.80 -18.01
CA ALA A 375 -12.84 -13.42 -17.34
C ALA A 375 -13.09 -13.00 -15.89
N LEU A 376 -14.25 -12.37 -15.62
CA LEU A 376 -14.70 -12.08 -14.26
C LEU A 376 -15.20 -13.34 -13.56
N ASP A 377 -15.95 -14.23 -14.23
CA ASP A 377 -16.37 -15.51 -13.63
C ASP A 377 -15.18 -16.38 -13.19
N PHE A 378 -14.15 -16.54 -14.04
CA PHE A 378 -12.92 -17.26 -13.69
C PHE A 378 -12.24 -16.65 -12.46
N LYS A 379 -12.09 -15.32 -12.42
CA LYS A 379 -11.51 -14.58 -11.29
C LYS A 379 -12.35 -14.72 -10.02
N GLU A 380 -13.67 -14.59 -10.11
CA GLU A 380 -14.59 -14.63 -8.97
C GLU A 380 -14.78 -16.03 -8.39
N ILE A 381 -14.81 -17.07 -9.22
CA ILE A 381 -15.17 -18.43 -8.79
C ILE A 381 -13.93 -19.24 -8.43
N LEU A 382 -12.91 -19.25 -9.29
CA LEU A 382 -11.70 -20.05 -9.07
C LEU A 382 -10.67 -19.33 -8.17
N LYS A 383 -10.85 -18.02 -7.93
CA LYS A 383 -9.96 -17.18 -7.10
C LYS A 383 -8.51 -17.15 -7.59
N LYS A 384 -8.30 -17.19 -8.91
CA LYS A 384 -6.98 -17.11 -9.56
C LYS A 384 -6.87 -15.86 -10.42
N ASN A 385 -5.65 -15.39 -10.65
CA ASN A 385 -5.37 -14.30 -11.57
C ASN A 385 -5.61 -14.74 -13.03
N VAL A 386 -6.26 -13.88 -13.82
CA VAL A 386 -6.67 -14.16 -15.20
C VAL A 386 -5.87 -13.31 -16.19
N LEU A 387 -5.02 -13.95 -16.99
CA LEU A 387 -4.29 -13.31 -18.08
C LEU A 387 -5.14 -13.25 -19.36
N LEU A 388 -5.08 -12.13 -20.05
CA LEU A 388 -5.57 -11.95 -21.42
C LEU A 388 -4.34 -11.95 -22.36
N LEU A 389 -4.19 -12.96 -23.21
CA LEU A 389 -2.98 -13.21 -24.01
C LEU A 389 -3.25 -13.07 -25.52
N PRO A 390 -3.11 -11.86 -26.09
CA PRO A 390 -3.60 -11.57 -27.44
C PRO A 390 -2.76 -12.14 -28.58
N VAL A 391 -3.47 -12.70 -29.56
CA VAL A 391 -2.94 -13.34 -30.78
C VAL A 391 -3.33 -12.58 -32.04
N GLY A 392 -4.56 -12.07 -32.08
CA GLY A 392 -5.11 -11.31 -33.19
C GLY A 392 -4.76 -9.82 -33.15
N ARG A 393 -5.13 -9.13 -34.22
CA ARG A 393 -4.97 -7.68 -34.42
C ARG A 393 -6.32 -7.02 -34.62
N PRO A 394 -6.49 -5.69 -34.42
CA PRO A 394 -7.79 -5.06 -34.57
C PRO A 394 -8.25 -4.99 -36.04
N THR A 395 -7.37 -5.22 -37.02
CA THR A 395 -7.75 -5.39 -38.45
C THR A 395 -8.05 -6.84 -38.86
N ASP A 396 -8.03 -7.80 -37.92
CA ASP A 396 -8.34 -9.21 -38.20
C ASP A 396 -9.84 -9.45 -38.45
N GLY A 397 -10.71 -8.50 -38.07
CA GLY A 397 -12.13 -8.52 -38.47
C GLY A 397 -13.02 -9.47 -37.65
N ALA A 398 -12.69 -9.68 -36.37
CA ALA A 398 -13.53 -10.37 -35.39
C ALA A 398 -15.00 -9.93 -35.46
N HIS A 399 -15.94 -10.89 -35.34
CA HIS A 399 -17.38 -10.77 -35.63
C HIS A 399 -17.79 -10.20 -37.03
N SER A 400 -16.87 -9.70 -37.85
CA SER A 400 -17.14 -8.97 -39.10
C SER A 400 -17.04 -9.87 -40.34
N ILE A 401 -17.16 -9.28 -41.54
CA ILE A 401 -16.92 -9.94 -42.82
C ILE A 401 -15.42 -10.00 -43.14
N ASN A 402 -15.00 -11.04 -43.87
CA ASN A 402 -13.61 -11.22 -44.32
C ASN A 402 -12.59 -11.36 -43.19
N GLU A 403 -13.01 -11.95 -42.08
CA GLU A 403 -12.15 -12.27 -40.94
C GLU A 403 -10.91 -13.06 -41.37
N LYS A 404 -9.76 -12.67 -40.83
CA LYS A 404 -8.45 -13.23 -41.15
C LYS A 404 -7.55 -13.31 -39.92
N LEU A 405 -6.56 -14.20 -39.97
CA LEU A 405 -5.36 -14.12 -39.14
C LEU A 405 -4.10 -14.16 -40.02
N ASP A 406 -3.16 -13.25 -39.82
CA ASP A 406 -1.89 -13.30 -40.56
C ASP A 406 -1.10 -14.57 -40.16
N LYS A 407 -0.68 -15.41 -41.14
CA LYS A 407 0.05 -16.67 -40.86
C LYS A 407 1.34 -16.48 -40.06
N SER A 408 1.96 -15.30 -40.16
CA SER A 408 3.11 -14.90 -39.33
C SER A 408 2.72 -14.67 -37.86
N ASN A 409 1.59 -14.01 -37.59
CA ASN A 409 1.01 -13.93 -36.24
C ASN A 409 0.72 -15.33 -35.71
N TYR A 410 0.02 -16.17 -36.48
CA TYR A 410 -0.32 -17.53 -36.06
C TYR A 410 0.90 -18.38 -35.68
N ILE A 411 1.95 -18.38 -36.50
CA ILE A 411 3.19 -19.10 -36.21
C ILE A 411 3.95 -18.51 -35.01
N ASN A 412 3.85 -17.19 -34.76
CA ASN A 412 4.43 -16.57 -33.58
C ASN A 412 3.58 -16.79 -32.32
N ALA A 413 2.26 -16.92 -32.41
CA ALA A 413 1.38 -17.26 -31.29
C ALA A 413 1.70 -18.65 -30.72
N ILE A 414 1.96 -19.64 -31.59
CA ILE A 414 2.43 -20.98 -31.17
C ILE A 414 3.75 -20.88 -30.36
N LYS A 415 4.65 -19.96 -30.73
CA LYS A 415 5.88 -19.69 -29.96
C LYS A 415 5.61 -18.89 -28.68
N LEU A 416 4.64 -17.96 -28.72
CA LEU A 416 4.23 -17.16 -27.57
C LEU A 416 3.69 -18.08 -26.48
N PHE A 417 2.77 -18.98 -26.81
CA PHE A 417 2.26 -19.99 -25.87
C PHE A 417 3.39 -20.83 -25.27
N GLY A 418 4.28 -21.38 -26.11
CA GLY A 418 5.43 -22.18 -25.63
C GLY A 418 6.41 -21.39 -24.76
N SER A 419 6.67 -20.11 -25.07
CA SER A 419 7.50 -19.25 -24.23
C SER A 419 6.79 -18.76 -22.98
N TYR A 420 5.47 -18.53 -23.03
CA TYR A 420 4.65 -18.13 -21.90
C TYR A 420 4.61 -19.24 -20.87
N LEU A 421 4.38 -20.51 -21.26
CA LEU A 421 4.48 -21.63 -20.33
C LEU A 421 5.88 -21.75 -19.71
N ARG A 422 6.95 -21.44 -20.47
CA ARG A 422 8.32 -21.42 -19.93
C ARG A 422 8.51 -20.31 -18.89
N GLU A 423 8.14 -19.07 -19.20
CA GLU A 423 8.31 -17.97 -18.24
C GLU A 423 7.33 -18.08 -17.05
N ALA A 424 6.14 -18.63 -17.28
CA ALA A 424 5.20 -19.01 -16.24
C ALA A 424 5.81 -20.06 -15.32
N ASN A 425 6.43 -21.11 -15.85
CA ASN A 425 7.17 -22.08 -15.04
C ASN A 425 8.38 -21.47 -14.35
N ASN A 426 9.14 -20.58 -15.00
CA ASN A 426 10.29 -19.92 -14.35
C ASN A 426 9.81 -19.09 -13.14
N LEU A 427 8.86 -18.17 -13.35
CA LEU A 427 8.35 -17.28 -12.31
C LEU A 427 7.48 -18.00 -11.27
N TRP A 428 6.77 -19.06 -11.64
CA TRP A 428 6.11 -19.94 -10.68
C TRP A 428 7.12 -20.76 -9.90
N CYS A 429 8.16 -21.36 -10.50
CA CYS A 429 9.21 -22.04 -9.74
C CYS A 429 10.05 -21.09 -8.88
N GLU A 430 10.13 -19.81 -9.22
CA GLU A 430 10.70 -18.77 -8.36
C GLU A 430 9.75 -18.45 -7.20
N ASN A 431 8.45 -18.25 -7.46
CA ASN A 431 7.43 -18.09 -6.43
C ASN A 431 7.18 -19.34 -5.57
N GLU A 432 7.42 -20.55 -6.08
CA GLU A 432 7.32 -21.81 -5.35
C GLU A 432 8.59 -22.14 -4.59
N LYS A 433 9.75 -21.68 -5.05
CA LYS A 433 10.94 -21.63 -4.17
C LYS A 433 10.74 -20.61 -3.08
N ASN A 434 10.10 -19.47 -3.38
CA ASN A 434 9.65 -18.53 -2.37
C ASN A 434 8.64 -19.22 -1.42
N LEU A 435 7.62 -19.95 -1.90
CA LEU A 435 6.60 -20.67 -1.08
C LEU A 435 7.18 -21.82 -0.24
N CYS A 436 8.10 -22.61 -0.80
CA CYS A 436 8.82 -23.64 -0.05
C CYS A 436 9.85 -23.02 0.93
N THR A 437 10.19 -21.74 0.76
CA THR A 437 10.80 -20.90 1.81
C THR A 437 9.80 -20.04 2.59
N MET A 438 8.48 -20.07 2.34
CA MET A 438 7.44 -19.28 3.05
C MET A 438 7.07 -19.88 4.42
N CYS A 439 8.08 -20.35 5.15
CA CYS A 439 8.23 -19.94 6.54
C CYS A 439 8.84 -18.51 6.66
N SER A 440 9.10 -17.84 5.54
CA SER A 440 9.52 -16.45 5.35
C SER A 440 9.27 -16.00 3.90
N GLY A 441 8.19 -15.26 3.62
CA GLY A 441 8.05 -14.60 2.32
C GLY A 441 6.80 -13.75 2.12
N HIS A 442 6.97 -12.44 2.26
CA HIS A 442 6.35 -11.46 1.35
C HIS A 442 7.51 -10.71 0.69
N PRO A 443 7.35 -10.17 -0.53
CA PRO A 443 8.47 -9.54 -1.23
C PRO A 443 8.82 -8.19 -0.61
N ASN A 444 9.83 -8.15 0.29
CA ASN A 444 10.39 -6.90 0.80
C ASN A 444 10.71 -5.95 -0.36
N THR A 445 10.09 -4.76 -0.40
CA THR A 445 10.39 -3.72 -1.36
C THR A 445 10.62 -2.39 -0.66
N ASP A 446 11.63 -2.30 0.22
CA ASP A 446 12.02 -1.01 0.77
C ASP A 446 12.43 -0.03 -0.34
N ILE A 447 11.54 0.92 -0.63
CA ILE A 447 11.72 1.98 -1.63
C ILE A 447 12.67 3.09 -1.16
N ASN A 448 13.16 3.03 0.08
CA ASN A 448 14.05 4.02 0.69
C ASN A 448 15.54 3.67 0.50
N THR A 449 15.85 2.52 -0.10
CA THR A 449 17.21 2.06 -0.43
C THR A 449 17.43 1.97 -1.94
N ASN A 450 18.61 2.38 -2.42
CA ASN A 450 19.13 2.09 -3.76
C ASN A 450 20.03 0.85 -3.77
N SER A 451 20.33 0.26 -2.61
CA SER A 451 21.17 -0.95 -2.48
C SER A 451 20.52 -2.18 -3.11
N ASN A 452 21.34 -3.10 -3.63
CA ASN A 452 20.87 -4.38 -4.16
C ASN A 452 20.91 -5.50 -3.10
N PHE A 453 20.38 -5.21 -1.90
CA PHE A 453 20.38 -6.12 -0.73
C PHE A 453 19.75 -7.50 -0.98
N LYS A 454 18.89 -7.63 -2.00
CA LYS A 454 18.31 -8.90 -2.47
C LYS A 454 19.33 -9.81 -3.15
N ASP A 455 20.32 -9.24 -3.83
CA ASP A 455 21.37 -9.99 -4.53
C ASP A 455 22.53 -10.37 -3.58
N VAL A 456 22.76 -9.57 -2.53
CA VAL A 456 23.94 -9.67 -1.65
C VAL A 456 23.53 -9.49 -0.18
N ALA A 457 23.56 -10.58 0.59
CA ALA A 457 23.33 -10.56 2.03
C ALA A 457 24.64 -10.32 2.81
N THR A 458 24.74 -9.16 3.48
CA THR A 458 25.85 -8.83 4.40
C THR A 458 25.83 -9.76 5.61
N ARG A 459 26.84 -10.64 5.74
CA ARG A 459 26.94 -11.60 6.86
C ARG A 459 27.73 -11.08 8.07
N HIS A 460 28.55 -10.05 7.88
CA HIS A 460 29.36 -9.44 8.92
C HIS A 460 29.82 -8.05 8.43
N THR A 461 30.04 -7.13 9.37
CA THR A 461 30.57 -5.79 9.12
C THR A 461 31.64 -5.48 10.16
N GLU A 462 32.87 -5.23 9.72
CA GLU A 462 33.95 -4.70 10.56
C GLU A 462 34.15 -3.21 10.24
N LEU A 463 34.35 -2.38 11.27
CA LEU A 463 34.48 -0.92 11.14
C LEU A 463 35.68 -0.41 11.94
N GLU A 464 36.74 0.00 11.25
CA GLU A 464 37.85 0.75 11.86
C GLU A 464 37.61 2.26 11.69
N LEU A 465 37.10 2.90 12.74
CA LEU A 465 36.71 4.31 12.72
C LEU A 465 37.70 5.17 13.52
N THR A 466 38.26 6.21 12.89
CA THR A 466 39.00 7.27 13.59
C THR A 466 38.09 8.48 13.79
N ILE A 467 37.74 8.78 15.04
CA ILE A 467 36.88 9.92 15.41
C ILE A 467 37.74 11.18 15.47
N ASP A 468 37.98 11.80 14.32
CA ASP A 468 38.63 13.11 14.23
C ASP A 468 37.58 14.23 14.41
N PHE A 469 37.60 14.89 15.58
CA PHE A 469 36.75 16.03 15.91
C PHE A 469 37.03 17.28 15.04
N GLU A 470 38.08 17.26 14.20
CA GLU A 470 38.32 18.25 13.16
C GLU A 470 37.77 17.83 11.77
N ARG A 471 37.39 16.54 11.50
CA ARG A 471 37.25 16.02 10.09
C ARG A 471 36.08 15.08 9.65
N THR A 472 35.57 14.03 10.37
CA THR A 472 34.41 13.08 10.06
C THR A 472 34.66 11.67 9.35
N ILE A 473 33.89 11.19 8.32
CA ILE A 473 34.36 10.51 7.03
C ILE A 473 34.14 8.94 6.54
N LEU A 474 33.00 8.32 5.96
CA LEU A 474 32.76 7.21 4.84
C LEU A 474 31.32 6.65 4.42
N VAL A 475 31.12 6.05 3.18
CA VAL A 475 30.50 4.68 2.78
C VAL A 475 31.06 4.08 1.42
N GLU A 476 31.13 2.74 1.17
CA GLU A 476 31.09 2.08 -0.21
C GLU A 476 30.73 0.55 -0.25
N ILE A 477 29.53 0.18 -0.69
CA ILE A 477 29.20 -1.02 -1.53
C ILE A 477 28.13 -0.44 -2.54
N ILE A 478 27.30 -1.19 -3.31
CA ILE A 478 26.03 -0.55 -3.74
C ILE A 478 25.19 -0.42 -2.47
N LEU A 479 25.51 0.61 -1.71
CA LEU A 479 24.92 1.05 -0.47
C LEU A 479 24.46 2.46 -0.73
N ASP A 480 23.43 2.85 0.01
CA ASP A 480 23.03 4.25 0.09
C ASP A 480 24.15 5.05 0.74
N THR A 481 24.59 6.10 0.03
CA THR A 481 25.58 7.03 0.54
C THR A 481 24.96 8.40 0.72
N SER A 482 25.05 8.99 1.91
CA SER A 482 24.47 10.32 2.20
C SER A 482 25.58 11.29 2.60
N PHE A 483 25.99 12.16 1.66
CA PHE A 483 27.07 13.14 1.80
C PHE A 483 28.47 12.52 1.99
N LEU A 484 28.82 11.53 1.16
CA LEU A 484 30.00 10.67 1.30
C LEU A 484 30.95 10.83 0.09
N THR A 485 32.27 10.88 0.32
CA THR A 485 33.31 11.16 -0.70
C THR A 485 34.38 10.06 -0.65
N ILE A 486 34.33 9.11 -1.57
CA ILE A 486 35.03 7.83 -1.41
C ILE A 486 36.54 8.00 -1.64
N LYS A 487 37.41 7.37 -0.81
CA LYS A 487 38.86 7.27 -1.11
C LYS A 487 39.21 6.06 -1.97
N GLY A 488 38.52 4.95 -1.77
CA GLY A 488 38.60 3.75 -2.61
C GLY A 488 38.30 2.47 -1.85
N ALA A 489 38.16 1.39 -2.61
CA ALA A 489 37.80 0.08 -2.10
C ALA A 489 38.53 -1.08 -2.81
N SER A 490 38.38 -2.25 -2.22
CA SER A 490 39.03 -3.49 -2.65
C SER A 490 38.16 -4.71 -2.38
N ILE A 491 38.14 -5.66 -3.31
CA ILE A 491 37.47 -6.96 -3.15
C ILE A 491 38.54 -7.98 -2.81
N ALA A 492 38.42 -8.63 -1.64
CA ALA A 492 39.42 -9.55 -1.09
C ALA A 492 40.86 -8.99 -1.19
N GLY A 493 41.07 -7.78 -0.65
CA GLY A 493 42.36 -7.07 -0.65
C GLY A 493 42.88 -6.58 -2.02
N ASN A 494 42.15 -6.78 -3.12
CA ASN A 494 42.53 -6.33 -4.47
C ASN A 494 41.69 -5.11 -4.88
N ALA A 495 42.34 -4.01 -5.31
CA ALA A 495 41.67 -2.75 -5.65
C ALA A 495 40.53 -2.94 -6.67
N ALA A 496 39.34 -2.42 -6.33
CA ALA A 496 38.15 -2.46 -7.16
C ALA A 496 38.05 -1.23 -8.08
N ARG A 497 37.16 -1.28 -9.08
CA ARG A 497 36.73 -0.08 -9.83
C ARG A 497 35.37 0.37 -9.31
N TRP A 498 35.27 1.64 -8.95
CA TRP A 498 34.13 2.24 -8.28
C TRP A 498 33.74 3.58 -8.93
N GLU A 499 32.46 3.93 -8.85
CA GLU A 499 31.88 5.17 -9.38
C GLU A 499 30.74 5.64 -8.46
N LEU A 500 30.83 6.85 -7.92
CA LEU A 500 29.76 7.47 -7.13
C LEU A 500 28.77 8.18 -8.06
N SER A 501 27.53 7.71 -8.10
CA SER A 501 26.46 8.31 -8.89
C SER A 501 26.00 9.66 -8.29
N PRO A 502 25.40 10.54 -9.10
CA PRO A 502 24.66 11.70 -8.60
C PRO A 502 23.50 11.28 -7.67
N PRO A 503 23.03 12.17 -6.76
CA PRO A 503 21.95 11.83 -5.84
C PRO A 503 20.64 11.41 -6.53
N THR A 504 20.09 10.26 -6.15
CA THR A 504 18.78 9.76 -6.59
C THR A 504 17.66 10.31 -5.71
N GLY A 505 17.40 11.61 -5.87
CA GLY A 505 16.30 12.30 -5.18
C GLY A 505 16.56 12.44 -3.68
N ILE A 506 15.85 11.65 -2.88
CA ILE A 506 15.94 11.70 -1.40
C ILE A 506 16.88 10.65 -0.79
N ASN A 507 17.12 9.52 -1.46
CA ASN A 507 17.83 8.35 -0.93
C ASN A 507 19.37 8.47 -1.00
N GLY A 508 19.91 9.69 -1.05
CA GLY A 508 21.35 9.94 -1.19
C GLY A 508 21.90 9.64 -2.59
N SER A 509 23.19 9.32 -2.66
CA SER A 509 23.97 9.00 -3.86
C SER A 509 24.31 7.50 -3.89
N PRO A 510 23.84 6.73 -4.88
CA PRO A 510 24.26 5.35 -5.10
C PRO A 510 25.71 5.27 -5.56
N LEU A 511 26.31 4.08 -5.47
CA LEU A 511 27.74 3.86 -5.71
C LEU A 511 27.89 2.50 -6.39
N HIS A 512 28.61 2.43 -7.51
CA HIS A 512 28.47 1.34 -8.49
C HIS A 512 29.78 0.58 -8.75
N ILE A 513 29.77 -0.72 -8.43
CA ILE A 513 31.00 -1.40 -8.02
C ILE A 513 31.28 -2.64 -8.84
N SER A 514 32.46 -2.62 -9.45
CA SER A 514 32.85 -3.60 -10.45
C SER A 514 33.39 -4.87 -9.79
N LEU A 515 32.49 -5.82 -9.49
CA LEU A 515 32.88 -7.18 -9.13
C LEU A 515 33.79 -7.77 -10.22
N ASN A 516 34.96 -8.28 -9.82
CA ASN A 516 35.97 -8.79 -10.75
C ASN A 516 35.60 -10.12 -11.44
N ARG A 517 34.54 -10.78 -10.96
CA ARG A 517 33.87 -11.95 -11.56
C ARG A 517 32.41 -12.01 -11.11
N LYS A 518 31.63 -12.93 -11.70
CA LYS A 518 30.37 -13.37 -11.11
C LYS A 518 30.63 -14.34 -9.95
N PHE A 519 29.72 -14.31 -8.98
CA PHE A 519 29.63 -15.24 -7.85
C PHE A 519 28.32 -16.03 -7.96
N GLY A 520 28.33 -17.30 -7.60
CA GLY A 520 27.15 -18.15 -7.51
C GLY A 520 26.42 -18.01 -6.16
N PRO A 521 25.15 -18.47 -6.07
CA PRO A 521 24.40 -18.44 -4.82
C PRO A 521 25.14 -19.12 -3.66
N GLY A 522 25.31 -18.41 -2.55
CA GLY A 522 25.99 -18.91 -1.36
C GLY A 522 27.52 -18.76 -1.35
N GLU A 523 28.16 -18.29 -2.43
CA GLU A 523 29.55 -17.84 -2.38
C GLU A 523 29.68 -16.59 -1.49
N THR A 524 30.77 -16.50 -0.72
CA THR A 524 31.10 -15.33 0.11
C THR A 524 32.34 -14.61 -0.43
N PHE A 525 32.37 -13.29 -0.26
CA PHE A 525 33.51 -12.44 -0.59
C PHE A 525 33.56 -11.25 0.38
N GLU A 526 34.75 -10.65 0.50
CA GLU A 526 35.01 -9.49 1.35
C GLU A 526 35.11 -8.24 0.46
N ILE A 527 34.54 -7.12 0.91
CA ILE A 527 34.79 -5.79 0.34
C ILE A 527 35.34 -4.90 1.46
N THR A 528 36.55 -4.39 1.27
CA THR A 528 37.20 -3.42 2.16
C THR A 528 37.08 -2.02 1.57
N ILE A 529 36.91 -1.01 2.43
CA ILE A 529 36.47 0.33 2.01
C ILE A 529 37.18 1.39 2.86
N ASN A 530 37.67 2.49 2.25
CA ASN A 530 38.58 3.42 2.93
C ASN A 530 37.97 4.82 3.13
N PHE A 531 37.95 5.27 4.39
CA PHE A 531 36.88 6.12 4.96
C PHE A 531 36.86 7.60 4.42
N GLU A 532 35.79 8.09 3.71
CA GLU A 532 35.28 9.53 3.64
C GLU A 532 33.77 9.72 3.16
N THR A 533 32.68 10.38 3.68
CA THR A 533 32.11 11.55 4.49
C THR A 533 32.53 13.03 4.30
N THR A 534 31.53 13.92 4.37
CA THR A 534 31.66 15.37 4.56
C THR A 534 30.96 15.88 5.83
N THR A 535 31.08 17.20 6.08
CA THR A 535 30.38 17.98 7.11
C THR A 535 28.86 18.09 6.93
N GLU A 536 28.30 17.57 5.82
CA GLU A 536 26.85 17.52 5.57
C GLU A 536 26.24 16.17 5.97
N THR A 537 27.04 15.25 6.53
CA THR A 537 26.56 13.92 6.95
C THR A 537 25.39 13.99 7.92
N THR A 538 24.34 13.21 7.63
CA THR A 538 23.12 13.11 8.45
C THR A 538 23.16 11.96 9.45
N GLY A 539 24.17 11.08 9.38
CA GLY A 539 24.27 9.86 10.20
C GLY A 539 25.15 9.98 11.45
N LEU A 540 25.81 11.12 11.68
CA LEU A 540 26.64 11.36 12.87
C LEU A 540 26.23 12.69 13.51
N GLN A 541 25.78 12.66 14.77
CA GLN A 541 25.49 13.89 15.51
C GLN A 541 26.76 14.38 16.23
N TRP A 542 27.27 15.53 15.80
CA TRP A 542 28.39 16.24 16.43
C TRP A 542 27.88 17.40 17.29
N PHE A 543 28.45 17.52 18.50
CA PHE A 543 28.12 18.55 19.47
C PHE A 543 29.37 19.41 19.71
N SER A 544 29.27 20.71 19.45
CA SER A 544 30.23 21.69 19.96
C SER A 544 30.20 21.75 21.50
N PRO A 545 31.24 22.28 22.17
CA PRO A 545 31.18 22.57 23.61
C PRO A 545 29.97 23.39 24.03
N SER A 546 29.47 24.30 23.19
CA SER A 546 28.22 25.05 23.44
C SER A 546 26.97 24.15 23.58
N GLN A 547 26.99 22.96 22.98
CA GLN A 547 25.85 22.04 22.88
C GLN A 547 25.89 20.91 23.93
N THR A 548 27.05 20.63 24.52
CA THR A 548 27.21 19.69 25.65
C THR A 548 26.86 20.37 26.97
N ASP A 549 26.50 19.61 28.01
CA ASP A 549 25.98 20.22 29.25
C ASP A 549 27.07 20.80 30.17
N ASP A 550 28.31 20.32 30.09
CA ASP A 550 29.44 20.84 30.88
C ASP A 550 30.08 22.12 30.31
N LYS A 551 29.69 22.49 29.09
CA LYS A 551 30.15 23.63 28.28
C LYS A 551 31.66 23.69 27.98
N LYS A 552 32.38 22.58 28.10
CA LYS A 552 33.86 22.52 27.99
C LYS A 552 34.34 21.67 26.82
N TYR A 553 33.71 20.53 26.57
CA TYR A 553 34.21 19.54 25.62
C TYR A 553 33.20 19.23 24.50
N PRO A 554 33.66 18.88 23.29
CA PRO A 554 32.79 18.40 22.24
C PRO A 554 32.32 16.96 22.54
N PHE A 555 31.26 16.55 21.87
CA PHE A 555 30.72 15.18 21.91
C PHE A 555 30.38 14.74 20.49
N MET A 556 30.34 13.43 20.25
CA MET A 556 29.79 12.81 19.05
C MET A 556 29.01 11.57 19.48
N SER A 557 27.83 11.29 18.90
CA SER A 557 26.89 10.30 19.47
C SER A 557 26.28 9.28 18.51
N SER A 558 26.21 8.04 19.00
CA SER A 558 25.44 6.82 18.64
C SER A 558 26.18 5.65 19.44
N GLY A 559 25.87 4.34 19.55
CA GLY A 559 26.85 3.38 20.14
C GLY A 559 26.51 1.89 20.26
N ILE A 560 27.46 0.96 19.95
CA ILE A 560 27.53 -0.39 20.60
C ILE A 560 28.96 -0.98 20.79
N PRO A 561 29.60 -0.87 21.99
CA PRO A 561 30.80 -1.67 22.37
C PRO A 561 30.56 -3.07 22.97
N GLU A 562 31.66 -3.83 23.18
CA GLU A 562 31.68 -5.14 23.86
C GLU A 562 32.42 -5.07 25.22
N HIS A 563 31.93 -5.84 26.20
CA HIS A 563 32.47 -6.07 27.57
C HIS A 563 32.41 -4.89 28.58
N GLU A 564 32.52 -5.27 29.87
CA GLU A 564 32.37 -4.38 31.03
C GLU A 564 33.54 -3.39 31.15
N LEU A 565 33.26 -2.11 30.89
CA LEU A 565 34.20 -1.01 31.12
C LEU A 565 33.49 0.21 31.70
N VAL A 566 33.86 0.58 32.93
CA VAL A 566 33.82 1.99 33.32
C VAL A 566 34.94 2.68 32.53
N PHE A 567 34.58 3.59 31.63
CA PHE A 567 35.57 4.33 30.84
C PHE A 567 36.46 5.18 31.76
N GLU A 568 37.77 4.93 31.76
CA GLU A 568 38.72 5.82 32.45
C GLU A 568 38.74 7.20 31.78
N PRO A 569 38.37 8.29 32.48
CA PRO A 569 38.33 9.64 31.90
C PRO A 569 39.66 10.01 31.26
N VAL A 570 39.61 10.69 30.11
CA VAL A 570 40.80 11.13 29.39
C VAL A 570 41.46 12.26 30.18
N LYS A 571 42.70 12.05 30.62
CA LYS A 571 43.44 12.96 31.51
C LYS A 571 44.21 14.04 30.73
N GLU A 572 44.56 13.78 29.47
CA GLU A 572 45.25 14.74 28.59
C GLU A 572 44.59 14.78 27.18
N PRO A 573 44.28 15.96 26.61
CA PRO A 573 43.47 16.07 25.38
C PRO A 573 44.08 15.53 24.07
N LEU A 574 45.30 14.98 24.11
CA LEU A 574 46.05 14.51 22.93
C LEU A 574 46.29 12.99 22.91
N GLU A 575 45.74 12.25 23.88
CA GLU A 575 45.88 10.79 23.95
C GLU A 575 44.85 10.09 23.05
N SER A 576 45.32 9.38 22.02
CA SER A 576 44.48 8.50 21.20
C SER A 576 44.24 7.16 21.89
N LYS A 577 43.03 6.95 22.41
CA LYS A 577 42.58 5.66 22.96
C LYS A 577 41.85 4.84 21.89
N VAL A 578 42.17 3.54 21.79
CA VAL A 578 41.46 2.58 20.95
C VAL A 578 40.55 1.74 21.84
N TYR A 579 39.25 1.78 21.56
CA TYR A 579 38.25 0.89 22.15
C TYR A 579 37.88 -0.20 21.13
N ARG A 580 37.36 -1.35 21.58
CA ARG A 580 36.92 -2.44 20.69
C ARG A 580 35.47 -2.82 20.97
N PHE A 581 34.78 -3.21 19.91
CA PHE A 581 33.33 -3.22 19.79
C PHE A 581 32.93 -4.50 19.07
N LYS A 582 31.90 -5.20 19.56
CA LYS A 582 31.38 -6.42 18.94
C LYS A 582 29.90 -6.57 19.24
N GLN A 583 29.14 -7.00 18.25
CA GLN A 583 27.75 -7.38 18.37
C GLN A 583 27.61 -8.79 17.78
N GLU A 584 27.14 -9.74 18.59
CA GLU A 584 26.99 -11.16 18.22
C GLU A 584 25.60 -11.48 17.63
N ILE A 585 24.58 -10.72 18.04
CA ILE A 585 23.21 -10.87 17.55
C ILE A 585 23.06 -9.96 16.31
N PRO A 586 22.63 -10.47 15.15
CA PRO A 586 22.44 -9.64 13.96
C PRO A 586 21.50 -8.45 14.24
N ILE A 587 21.87 -7.26 13.74
CA ILE A 587 21.10 -6.03 13.87
C ILE A 587 20.91 -5.37 12.50
N SER A 588 19.81 -4.66 12.34
CA SER A 588 19.59 -3.78 11.19
C SER A 588 20.50 -2.56 11.24
N ASN A 589 20.92 -2.03 10.08
CA ASN A 589 21.93 -0.97 9.98
C ASN A 589 21.54 0.33 10.70
N TYR A 590 20.24 0.66 10.80
CA TYR A 590 19.75 1.84 11.51
C TYR A 590 20.04 1.81 13.04
N LEU A 591 20.34 0.61 13.57
CA LEU A 591 20.73 0.40 14.96
C LEU A 591 22.24 0.52 15.19
N PHE A 592 23.06 0.47 14.13
CA PHE A 592 24.51 0.72 14.24
C PHE A 592 24.80 2.20 14.51
N ALA A 593 25.78 2.42 15.39
CA ALA A 593 25.88 3.62 16.18
C ALA A 593 27.29 3.70 16.86
N VAL A 594 27.92 4.89 17.04
CA VAL A 594 29.20 5.13 17.75
C VAL A 594 29.29 6.49 18.50
N ALA A 595 29.76 6.50 19.76
CA ALA A 595 29.78 7.69 20.64
C ALA A 595 31.15 7.94 21.26
N SER A 596 31.45 9.23 21.46
CA SER A 596 32.69 9.70 22.06
C SER A 596 32.51 11.07 22.71
N GLY A 597 32.93 11.18 23.96
CA GLY A 597 33.13 12.43 24.68
C GLY A 597 34.34 12.27 25.60
N SER A 598 35.17 13.30 25.75
CA SER A 598 36.47 13.19 26.45
C SER A 598 36.36 12.89 27.95
N ASN A 599 35.16 13.03 28.53
CA ASN A 599 34.90 12.89 29.96
C ASN A 599 33.63 12.10 30.29
N LEU A 600 33.17 11.19 29.43
CA LEU A 600 32.11 10.25 29.80
C LEU A 600 32.49 9.47 31.08
N VAL A 601 31.54 9.37 32.01
CA VAL A 601 31.61 8.51 33.18
C VAL A 601 30.46 7.51 33.13
N GLY A 602 30.56 6.42 33.88
CA GLY A 602 29.45 5.51 34.11
C GLY A 602 29.60 4.68 35.37
N ASP A 603 28.48 4.14 35.83
CA ASP A 603 28.38 3.32 37.04
C ASP A 603 27.28 2.26 36.89
N GLN A 604 27.32 1.23 37.72
CA GLN A 604 26.37 0.12 37.68
C GLN A 604 25.02 0.52 38.30
N ILE A 605 23.93 0.17 37.61
CA ILE A 605 22.53 0.38 38.05
C ILE A 605 21.66 -0.88 37.90
N GLY A 606 22.26 -2.03 37.59
CA GLY A 606 21.58 -3.32 37.58
C GLY A 606 22.52 -4.51 37.32
N PRO A 607 22.07 -5.76 37.45
CA PRO A 607 22.92 -6.95 37.35
C PRO A 607 23.62 -7.15 36.00
N LYS A 608 23.09 -6.55 34.93
CA LYS A 608 23.65 -6.51 33.57
C LYS A 608 23.57 -5.09 32.97
N SER A 609 23.57 -4.05 33.81
CA SER A 609 23.19 -2.70 33.39
C SER A 609 24.04 -1.60 34.02
N TYR A 610 24.56 -0.72 33.16
CA TYR A 610 25.34 0.46 33.50
C TYR A 610 24.67 1.72 32.91
N VAL A 611 24.79 2.84 33.60
CA VAL A 611 24.44 4.16 33.05
C VAL A 611 25.71 4.93 32.71
N TYR A 612 25.71 5.63 31.57
CA TYR A 612 26.79 6.48 31.10
C TYR A 612 26.28 7.89 30.80
N CYS A 613 27.00 8.92 31.25
CA CYS A 613 26.57 10.32 31.13
C CYS A 613 27.76 11.28 31.28
N ALA A 614 27.48 12.59 31.25
CA ALA A 614 28.45 13.60 31.65
C ALA A 614 28.71 13.58 33.18
N PRO A 615 29.90 14.00 33.67
CA PRO A 615 30.27 13.86 35.08
C PRO A 615 29.40 14.59 36.10
N GLY A 616 28.62 15.60 35.68
CA GLY A 616 27.74 16.37 36.56
C GLY A 616 26.40 15.69 36.86
N ASP A 617 26.00 14.73 36.02
CA ASP A 617 24.63 14.21 36.00
C ASP A 617 24.52 12.79 36.58
N LEU A 618 25.64 12.13 36.89
CA LEU A 618 25.69 10.71 37.24
C LEU A 618 24.79 10.34 38.44
N ASP A 619 24.89 11.06 39.55
CA ASP A 619 24.06 10.80 40.74
C ASP A 619 22.56 10.95 40.45
N ALA A 620 22.18 11.90 39.59
CA ALA A 620 20.79 12.10 39.17
C ALA A 620 20.33 10.98 38.23
N CYS A 621 21.14 10.58 37.26
CA CYS A 621 20.85 9.48 36.34
C CYS A 621 20.68 8.15 37.09
N LYS A 622 21.53 7.87 38.10
CA LYS A 622 21.37 6.70 38.97
C LYS A 622 20.06 6.75 39.76
N ALA A 623 19.78 7.89 40.40
CA ALA A 623 18.55 8.07 41.18
C ALA A 623 17.28 7.93 40.34
N GLU A 624 17.32 8.28 39.05
CA GLU A 624 16.20 8.11 38.12
C GLU A 624 15.99 6.62 37.74
N PHE A 625 17.06 5.94 37.30
CA PHE A 625 16.92 4.66 36.59
C PHE A 625 17.06 3.42 37.49
N GLU A 626 17.98 3.42 38.46
CA GLU A 626 18.30 2.26 39.31
C GLU A 626 17.06 1.66 40.04
N PRO A 627 16.09 2.46 40.56
CA PRO A 627 14.99 1.91 41.35
C PRO A 627 13.98 1.05 40.58
N ASP A 628 13.65 1.42 39.33
CA ASP A 628 12.59 0.78 38.54
C ASP A 628 13.14 -0.17 37.45
N LEU A 629 14.41 -0.03 37.03
CA LEU A 629 14.99 -0.76 35.88
C LEU A 629 14.87 -2.29 35.98
N GLN A 630 15.17 -2.89 37.13
CA GLN A 630 15.08 -4.35 37.27
C GLN A 630 13.62 -4.86 37.20
N ALA A 631 12.64 -4.02 37.55
CA ALA A 631 11.22 -4.34 37.37
C ALA A 631 10.79 -4.20 35.91
N ILE A 632 11.25 -3.16 35.20
CA ILE A 632 11.08 -3.00 33.74
C ILE A 632 11.58 -4.24 33.00
N ILE A 633 12.84 -4.63 33.27
CA ILE A 633 13.46 -5.82 32.68
C ILE A 633 12.59 -7.05 32.96
N LYS A 634 12.22 -7.26 34.24
CA LYS A 634 11.54 -8.49 34.60
C LYS A 634 10.12 -8.60 34.06
N SER A 635 9.44 -7.47 33.87
CA SER A 635 8.07 -7.45 33.32
C SER A 635 8.03 -7.91 31.87
N ALA A 636 8.90 -7.39 30.99
CA ALA A 636 8.92 -7.86 29.60
C ALA A 636 9.39 -9.32 29.49
N GLU A 637 10.29 -9.78 30.36
CA GLU A 637 10.67 -11.20 30.41
C GLU A 637 9.49 -12.13 30.75
N ASN A 638 8.58 -11.68 31.61
CA ASN A 638 7.39 -12.44 31.99
C ASN A 638 6.37 -12.53 30.83
N LEU A 639 6.29 -11.47 30.01
CA LEU A 639 5.44 -11.41 28.82
C LEU A 639 6.02 -12.21 27.63
N ILE A 640 7.34 -12.20 27.45
CA ILE A 640 8.02 -12.62 26.21
C ILE A 640 8.94 -13.83 26.46
N PHE A 641 10.19 -13.60 26.87
CA PHE A 641 11.17 -14.61 27.32
C PHE A 641 12.39 -13.90 27.96
N GLU A 642 13.37 -14.65 28.46
CA GLU A 642 14.62 -14.11 29.05
C GLU A 642 15.31 -13.10 28.11
N TYR A 643 15.85 -12.02 28.70
CA TYR A 643 16.48 -10.94 27.94
C TYR A 643 17.67 -11.44 27.09
N PRO A 644 17.61 -11.32 25.74
CA PRO A 644 18.55 -12.04 24.86
C PRO A 644 19.92 -11.37 24.70
N TRP A 645 20.04 -10.06 24.99
CA TRP A 645 21.28 -9.30 24.81
C TRP A 645 22.20 -9.41 26.04
N PRO A 646 23.53 -9.29 25.89
CA PRO A 646 24.47 -9.55 27.00
C PRO A 646 24.41 -8.51 28.13
N LEU A 647 24.17 -7.23 27.80
CA LEU A 647 23.97 -6.12 28.75
C LEU A 647 22.81 -5.24 28.27
N TYR A 648 22.26 -4.44 29.17
CA TYR A 648 21.35 -3.34 28.85
C TYR A 648 21.83 -2.06 29.54
N ASN A 649 22.57 -1.24 28.80
CA ASN A 649 23.15 0.01 29.27
C ASN A 649 22.35 1.21 28.78
N LEU A 650 22.34 2.28 29.58
CA LEU A 650 21.65 3.53 29.30
C LEU A 650 22.69 4.64 29.08
N VAL A 651 22.63 5.36 27.97
CA VAL A 651 23.55 6.46 27.65
C VAL A 651 22.75 7.77 27.59
N VAL A 652 22.94 8.62 28.59
CA VAL A 652 22.29 9.93 28.67
C VAL A 652 23.08 10.94 27.83
N LEU A 653 22.50 11.30 26.69
CA LEU A 653 23.04 12.28 25.76
C LEU A 653 22.76 13.72 26.20
N PRO A 654 23.56 14.70 25.72
CA PRO A 654 23.38 16.10 26.07
C PRO A 654 21.97 16.63 25.78
N ARG A 655 21.54 17.65 26.51
CA ARG A 655 20.19 18.27 26.40
C ARG A 655 19.79 18.73 25.00
N SER A 656 20.75 18.93 24.10
CA SER A 656 20.53 19.25 22.67
C SER A 656 20.13 18.05 21.79
N PHE A 657 20.16 16.81 22.32
CA PHE A 657 19.62 15.62 21.66
C PHE A 657 18.10 15.75 21.46
N HIS A 658 17.63 15.31 20.28
CA HIS A 658 16.36 15.77 19.72
C HIS A 658 15.19 14.77 19.83
N LEU A 659 15.48 13.51 20.20
CA LEU A 659 14.51 12.43 20.40
C LEU A 659 14.17 12.22 21.89
N GLY A 660 13.38 11.18 22.20
CA GLY A 660 13.13 10.72 23.57
C GLY A 660 14.28 9.85 24.06
N GLY A 661 14.35 8.65 23.52
CA GLY A 661 15.57 7.87 23.42
C GLY A 661 15.88 7.47 21.97
N MET A 662 16.64 6.39 21.83
CA MET A 662 16.85 5.61 20.62
C MET A 662 17.29 4.20 21.07
N GLU A 663 16.75 3.15 20.46
CA GLU A 663 16.77 1.79 21.01
C GLU A 663 18.10 1.02 20.85
N ASN A 664 19.20 1.71 20.53
CA ASN A 664 20.49 1.13 20.13
C ASN A 664 20.90 -0.07 21.02
N PRO A 665 20.97 -1.30 20.47
CA PRO A 665 21.10 -2.52 21.28
C PRO A 665 22.32 -2.49 22.21
N ILE A 666 22.17 -3.05 23.41
CA ILE A 666 23.19 -3.05 24.48
C ILE A 666 23.49 -1.65 25.07
N PHE A 667 23.38 -0.56 24.31
CA PHE A 667 23.65 0.82 24.75
C PHE A 667 22.53 1.77 24.29
N ASN A 668 21.36 1.65 24.91
CA ASN A 668 20.17 2.46 24.62
C ASN A 668 20.42 3.93 24.95
N PHE A 669 19.95 4.81 24.10
CA PHE A 669 20.21 6.24 24.15
C PHE A 669 19.04 6.99 24.77
N TYR A 670 19.32 8.03 25.56
CA TYR A 670 18.31 8.84 26.23
C TYR A 670 18.64 10.31 26.15
N SER A 671 17.62 11.15 25.94
CA SER A 671 17.74 12.58 26.18
C SER A 671 17.88 12.85 27.68
N ALA A 672 18.76 13.77 28.07
CA ALA A 672 18.82 14.30 29.44
C ALA A 672 17.48 14.91 29.96
N THR A 673 16.45 15.04 29.11
CA THR A 673 15.09 15.38 29.57
C THR A 673 14.32 14.23 30.21
N VAL A 674 14.80 12.98 30.11
CA VAL A 674 14.17 11.81 30.76
C VAL A 674 14.45 11.81 32.26
N VAL A 675 15.59 12.38 32.69
CA VAL A 675 15.96 12.58 34.09
C VAL A 675 15.22 13.82 34.65
N SER A 676 14.03 13.60 35.20
CA SER A 676 13.16 14.65 35.77
C SER A 676 13.28 14.79 37.29
N GLY A 677 13.92 13.85 37.98
CA GLY A 677 14.07 13.80 39.43
C GLY A 677 12.84 13.25 40.17
N ASP A 678 11.80 12.82 39.44
CA ASP A 678 10.54 12.31 39.98
C ASP A 678 10.31 10.81 39.67
N ARG A 679 10.96 10.24 38.65
CA ARG A 679 10.76 8.89 38.08
C ARG A 679 9.39 8.66 37.44
N GLU A 680 8.73 9.74 37.02
CA GLU A 680 7.46 9.68 36.31
C GLU A 680 7.65 9.49 34.79
N ASN A 681 8.82 9.84 34.27
CA ASN A 681 9.22 9.65 32.87
C ASN A 681 9.69 8.22 32.55
N VAL A 682 9.50 7.28 33.48
CA VAL A 682 9.91 5.87 33.41
C VAL A 682 9.34 5.11 32.20
N SER A 683 8.22 5.56 31.61
CA SER A 683 7.66 4.93 30.40
C SER A 683 8.63 5.01 29.21
N VAL A 684 9.43 6.07 29.10
CA VAL A 684 10.48 6.15 28.06
C VAL A 684 11.53 5.05 28.27
N VAL A 685 11.92 4.76 29.52
CA VAL A 685 12.86 3.66 29.81
C VAL A 685 12.25 2.30 29.46
N ALA A 686 10.96 2.10 29.74
CA ALA A 686 10.23 0.90 29.35
C ALA A 686 10.04 0.77 27.81
N HIS A 687 9.94 1.89 27.10
CA HIS A 687 9.81 1.97 25.64
C HIS A 687 11.10 1.53 24.94
N GLU A 688 12.24 2.18 25.20
CA GLU A 688 13.52 1.76 24.61
C GLU A 688 13.89 0.32 25.02
N PHE A 689 13.56 -0.09 26.25
CA PHE A 689 13.76 -1.49 26.67
C PHE A 689 12.90 -2.47 25.88
N ALA A 690 11.62 -2.17 25.64
CA ALA A 690 10.70 -3.01 24.87
C ALA A 690 11.20 -3.25 23.43
N HIS A 691 11.82 -2.24 22.80
CA HIS A 691 12.43 -2.38 21.48
C HIS A 691 13.53 -3.45 21.41
N SER A 692 14.13 -3.85 22.55
CA SER A 692 15.03 -5.03 22.64
C SER A 692 14.37 -6.33 22.15
N TYR A 693 13.05 -6.36 22.00
CA TYR A 693 12.29 -7.38 21.28
C TYR A 693 11.70 -6.83 19.97
N SER A 694 10.94 -5.73 20.02
CA SER A 694 10.22 -5.11 18.87
C SER A 694 11.03 -4.01 18.17
N GLY A 695 11.79 -4.38 17.14
CA GLY A 695 12.74 -3.53 16.43
C GLY A 695 14.13 -4.17 16.41
N ASN A 696 14.70 -4.44 17.57
CA ASN A 696 16.07 -4.95 17.69
C ASN A 696 16.19 -6.46 17.39
N LEU A 697 15.23 -7.27 17.86
CA LEU A 697 15.24 -8.73 17.69
C LEU A 697 14.28 -9.20 16.58
N VAL A 698 13.17 -8.49 16.43
CA VAL A 698 12.18 -8.65 15.36
C VAL A 698 11.97 -7.29 14.74
N THR A 699 12.61 -7.01 13.61
CA THR A 699 12.59 -5.68 12.95
C THR A 699 11.44 -5.59 11.94
N ASN A 700 10.97 -4.38 11.63
CA ASN A 700 10.21 -4.11 10.41
C ASN A 700 11.04 -4.41 9.13
N ASP A 701 10.41 -5.03 8.13
CA ASP A 701 11.04 -5.45 6.85
C ASP A 701 11.30 -4.28 5.90
N SER A 702 10.39 -3.30 5.87
CA SER A 702 10.59 -1.98 5.27
C SER A 702 10.03 -0.91 6.19
N TRP A 703 10.36 0.35 5.92
CA TRP A 703 9.80 1.50 6.66
C TRP A 703 8.28 1.66 6.51
N GLU A 704 7.65 1.01 5.54
CA GLU A 704 6.18 0.98 5.37
C GLU A 704 5.52 0.22 6.52
N HIS A 705 6.24 -0.78 7.06
CA HIS A 705 5.81 -1.64 8.16
C HIS A 705 6.29 -1.17 9.54
N PHE A 706 6.74 0.08 9.68
CA PHE A 706 7.32 0.63 10.91
C PHE A 706 6.43 0.50 12.16
N TRP A 707 5.11 0.37 12.00
CA TRP A 707 4.19 0.06 13.10
C TRP A 707 4.46 -1.29 13.79
N LEU A 708 5.16 -2.24 13.15
CA LEU A 708 5.59 -3.51 13.76
C LEU A 708 6.75 -3.34 14.75
N ASN A 709 7.52 -2.26 14.67
CA ASN A 709 8.35 -1.85 15.80
C ASN A 709 7.45 -1.13 16.80
N GLU A 710 6.93 0.03 16.40
CA GLU A 710 6.42 1.02 17.34
C GLU A 710 5.10 0.66 18.03
N GLY A 711 4.17 0.04 17.31
CA GLY A 711 2.92 -0.44 17.89
C GLY A 711 3.16 -1.57 18.89
N TRP A 712 4.07 -2.49 18.58
CA TRP A 712 4.48 -3.56 19.49
C TRP A 712 5.26 -3.01 20.69
N THR A 713 6.19 -2.07 20.49
CA THR A 713 6.93 -1.42 21.57
C THR A 713 5.97 -0.72 22.53
N VAL A 714 5.02 0.08 22.04
CA VAL A 714 4.02 0.75 22.90
C VAL A 714 3.09 -0.27 23.58
N TYR A 715 2.77 -1.40 22.94
CA TYR A 715 2.02 -2.49 23.58
C TYR A 715 2.80 -3.14 24.74
N ILE A 716 4.11 -3.36 24.59
CA ILE A 716 4.98 -3.91 25.62
C ILE A 716 5.28 -2.88 26.72
N GLU A 717 5.57 -1.62 26.37
CA GLU A 717 5.69 -0.48 27.30
C GLU A 717 4.47 -0.40 28.22
N ARG A 718 3.26 -0.39 27.63
CA ARG A 718 1.99 -0.37 28.37
C ARG A 718 1.67 -1.69 29.06
N HIS A 719 2.39 -2.77 28.79
CA HIS A 719 2.37 -3.97 29.63
C HIS A 719 3.29 -3.80 30.85
N ILE A 720 4.49 -3.26 30.67
CA ILE A 720 5.45 -2.99 31.74
C ILE A 720 4.85 -2.00 32.74
N ILE A 721 4.30 -0.86 32.28
CA ILE A 721 3.65 0.12 33.15
C ILE A 721 2.43 -0.47 33.88
N ARG A 722 1.71 -1.44 33.28
CA ARG A 722 0.61 -2.14 33.95
C ARG A 722 1.07 -2.95 35.16
N GLU A 723 2.24 -3.58 35.10
CA GLU A 723 2.82 -4.30 36.26
C GLU A 723 3.47 -3.33 37.27
N LEU A 724 4.08 -2.23 36.82
CA LEU A 724 4.83 -1.29 37.67
C LEU A 724 4.00 -0.20 38.36
N ARG A 725 2.93 0.28 37.72
CA ARG A 725 2.09 1.41 38.17
C ARG A 725 0.58 1.12 38.15
N GLY A 726 0.13 0.07 37.44
CA GLY A 726 -1.26 -0.41 37.44
C GLY A 726 -2.08 -0.02 36.20
N GLU A 727 -3.31 -0.53 36.11
CA GLU A 727 -4.17 -0.33 34.91
C GLU A 727 -4.59 1.14 34.72
N GLU A 728 -4.95 1.86 35.79
CA GLU A 728 -5.41 3.26 35.70
C GLU A 728 -4.36 4.18 35.04
N GLU A 729 -3.08 4.02 35.39
CA GLU A 729 -1.98 4.78 34.77
C GLU A 729 -1.83 4.42 33.27
N VAL A 730 -2.02 3.15 32.90
CA VAL A 730 -2.02 2.72 31.49
C VAL A 730 -3.23 3.24 30.72
N GLN A 731 -4.39 3.42 31.38
CA GLN A 731 -5.55 4.06 30.78
C GLN A 731 -5.28 5.55 30.54
N LEU A 732 -4.67 6.28 31.49
CA LEU A 732 -4.22 7.67 31.28
C LEU A 732 -3.23 7.77 30.12
N GLN A 733 -2.19 6.92 30.08
CA GLN A 733 -1.21 6.89 29.00
C GLN A 733 -1.83 6.55 27.64
N SER A 734 -2.82 5.65 27.60
CA SER A 734 -3.56 5.31 26.38
C SER A 734 -4.48 6.44 25.91
N ILE A 735 -4.98 7.27 26.82
CA ILE A 735 -5.77 8.47 26.49
C ILE A 735 -4.88 9.58 25.90
N VAL A 736 -3.70 9.84 26.50
CA VAL A 736 -2.71 10.77 25.93
C VAL A 736 -2.25 10.27 24.56
N GLY A 737 -1.96 8.97 24.41
CA GLY A 737 -1.64 8.35 23.12
C GLY A 737 -2.76 8.51 22.08
N TRP A 738 -4.03 8.42 22.49
CA TRP A 738 -5.15 8.71 21.61
C TRP A 738 -5.23 10.19 21.18
N GLN A 739 -4.91 11.13 22.08
CA GLN A 739 -4.84 12.57 21.75
C GLN A 739 -3.69 12.86 20.78
N ASP A 740 -2.50 12.27 21.01
CA ASP A 740 -1.37 12.32 20.08
C ASP A 740 -1.75 11.75 18.71
N LEU A 741 -2.48 10.62 18.65
CA LEU A 741 -2.96 10.03 17.40
C LEU A 741 -3.89 10.98 16.62
N VAL A 742 -4.87 11.60 17.30
CA VAL A 742 -5.78 12.58 16.69
C VAL A 742 -5.00 13.77 16.15
N TYR A 743 -4.13 14.39 16.96
CA TYR A 743 -3.33 15.56 16.56
C TYR A 743 -2.43 15.25 15.35
N ASN A 744 -1.80 14.08 15.30
CA ASN A 744 -0.93 13.73 14.17
C ASN A 744 -1.75 13.48 12.89
N ILE A 745 -2.93 12.84 12.97
CA ILE A 745 -3.83 12.65 11.83
C ILE A 745 -4.31 14.01 11.28
N GLU A 746 -4.72 14.93 12.15
CA GLU A 746 -5.09 16.29 11.76
C GLU A 746 -3.91 17.05 11.11
N ALA A 747 -2.70 16.90 11.65
CA ALA A 747 -1.49 17.54 11.11
C ALA A 747 -1.08 17.04 9.71
N TYR A 748 -1.49 15.82 9.32
CA TYR A 748 -1.32 15.28 7.96
C TYR A 748 -2.47 15.60 7.00
N GLY A 749 -3.47 16.39 7.42
CA GLY A 749 -4.61 16.81 6.60
C GLY A 749 -5.93 16.12 6.93
N GLY A 750 -5.98 15.30 7.99
CA GLY A 750 -7.19 14.64 8.44
C GLY A 750 -7.42 13.26 7.80
N GLY A 751 -8.69 12.84 7.80
CA GLY A 751 -9.10 11.44 7.59
C GLY A 751 -8.83 10.84 6.21
N ASP A 752 -8.58 11.66 5.19
CA ASP A 752 -8.40 11.20 3.79
C ASP A 752 -6.92 11.06 3.37
N SER A 753 -5.97 11.36 4.27
CA SER A 753 -4.54 11.46 3.97
C SER A 753 -3.82 10.11 4.07
N VAL A 754 -3.25 9.60 2.97
CA VAL A 754 -2.61 8.26 2.92
C VAL A 754 -1.44 8.06 3.89
N HIS A 755 -0.78 9.14 4.31
CA HIS A 755 0.25 9.10 5.36
C HIS A 755 -0.31 8.75 6.76
N THR A 756 -1.63 8.64 6.90
CA THR A 756 -2.32 8.23 8.14
C THR A 756 -2.77 6.77 8.13
N ASN A 757 -2.42 6.01 7.08
CA ASN A 757 -2.54 4.55 7.05
C ASN A 757 -1.69 3.90 8.15
N LEU A 758 -2.02 2.67 8.55
CA LEU A 758 -1.18 1.92 9.51
C LEU A 758 0.07 1.33 8.82
N VAL A 759 -0.09 0.91 7.57
CA VAL A 759 1.04 0.64 6.65
C VAL A 759 1.30 1.91 5.86
N LEU A 760 2.45 2.54 6.11
CA LEU A 760 2.76 3.88 5.62
C LEU A 760 2.92 3.89 4.09
N GLN A 761 2.51 4.99 3.47
CA GLN A 761 2.81 5.32 2.06
C GLN A 761 3.64 6.60 2.02
N PHE A 762 4.77 6.55 1.31
CA PHE A 762 5.77 7.63 1.34
C PHE A 762 5.66 8.65 0.20
N ASP A 763 5.10 8.28 -0.96
CA ASP A 763 4.89 9.17 -2.12
C ASP A 763 6.14 9.98 -2.55
N GLY A 764 7.34 9.39 -2.41
CA GLY A 764 8.63 10.04 -2.70
C GLY A 764 9.14 11.00 -1.62
N LYS A 765 8.53 11.00 -0.42
CA LYS A 765 9.01 11.70 0.78
C LYS A 765 9.92 10.81 1.63
N ARG A 766 10.70 11.40 2.53
CA ARG A 766 11.60 10.64 3.42
C ARG A 766 10.82 9.96 4.55
N PRO A 767 11.38 8.90 5.16
CA PRO A 767 10.94 8.38 6.45
C PRO A 767 10.66 9.48 7.49
N ASP A 768 11.63 10.38 7.71
CA ASP A 768 11.53 11.59 8.57
C ASP A 768 10.28 12.47 8.34
N ASP A 769 9.73 12.50 7.12
CA ASP A 769 8.67 13.42 6.72
C ASP A 769 7.26 12.80 6.87
N VAL A 770 7.18 11.48 7.08
CA VAL A 770 5.94 10.68 7.10
C VAL A 770 5.77 9.93 8.43
N MET A 771 6.87 9.50 9.05
CA MET A 771 6.85 8.85 10.36
C MET A 771 6.38 9.81 11.46
N SER A 772 5.50 9.32 12.32
CA SER A 772 4.80 10.12 13.31
C SER A 772 4.19 9.22 14.38
N LYS A 773 3.53 9.80 15.41
CA LYS A 773 2.85 9.02 16.45
C LYS A 773 1.69 8.14 15.94
N ILE A 774 1.35 8.22 14.66
CA ILE A 774 0.38 7.32 14.01
C ILE A 774 0.86 5.86 14.07
N SER A 775 2.09 5.54 13.67
CA SER A 775 2.62 4.16 13.68
C SER A 775 2.64 3.54 15.07
N TYR A 776 2.91 4.36 16.09
CA TYR A 776 2.90 3.99 17.51
C TYR A 776 1.47 3.70 17.99
N GLU A 777 0.57 4.68 17.84
CA GLU A 777 -0.71 4.68 18.55
C GLU A 777 -1.83 3.98 17.77
N LYS A 778 -1.83 4.07 16.43
CA LYS A 778 -2.70 3.24 15.56
C LYS A 778 -2.25 1.78 15.61
N GLY A 779 -0.95 1.51 15.70
CA GLY A 779 -0.37 0.17 15.90
C GLY A 779 -0.75 -0.44 17.25
N TYR A 780 -0.53 0.29 18.36
CA TYR A 780 -0.99 -0.13 19.69
C TYR A 780 -2.50 -0.38 19.74
N THR A 781 -3.29 0.52 19.14
CA THR A 781 -4.75 0.38 19.07
C THR A 781 -5.15 -0.88 18.31
N PHE A 782 -4.46 -1.21 17.23
CA PHE A 782 -4.70 -2.43 16.45
C PHE A 782 -4.35 -3.71 17.23
N LEU A 783 -3.19 -3.75 17.90
CA LEU A 783 -2.82 -4.88 18.76
C LEU A 783 -3.79 -5.07 19.93
N CYS A 784 -4.25 -3.99 20.56
CA CYS A 784 -5.30 -4.03 21.57
C CYS A 784 -6.66 -4.49 21.02
N TYR A 785 -7.00 -4.15 19.78
CA TYR A 785 -8.18 -4.65 19.09
C TYR A 785 -8.08 -6.16 18.81
N LEU A 786 -6.93 -6.65 18.36
CA LEU A 786 -6.69 -8.09 18.18
C LEU A 786 -6.74 -8.84 19.52
N GLU A 787 -6.16 -8.29 20.59
CA GLU A 787 -6.27 -8.83 21.96
C GLU A 787 -7.73 -8.98 22.40
N GLN A 788 -8.56 -7.95 22.13
CA GLN A 788 -9.99 -7.98 22.47
C GLN A 788 -10.77 -8.97 21.58
N THR A 789 -10.41 -9.10 20.31
CA THR A 789 -11.04 -10.02 19.35
C THR A 789 -10.83 -11.49 19.70
N VAL A 790 -9.61 -11.91 20.07
CA VAL A 790 -9.34 -13.33 20.45
C VAL A 790 -9.46 -13.59 21.97
N GLY A 791 -9.48 -12.54 22.78
CA GLY A 791 -9.46 -12.60 24.23
C GLY A 791 -8.04 -12.62 24.82
N ARG A 792 -7.78 -11.75 25.80
CA ARG A 792 -6.46 -11.49 26.41
C ARG A 792 -5.70 -12.75 26.85
N GLU A 793 -6.36 -13.75 27.43
CA GLU A 793 -5.68 -14.99 27.86
C GLU A 793 -5.18 -15.86 26.69
N LYS A 794 -5.79 -15.74 25.51
CA LYS A 794 -5.32 -16.38 24.28
C LYS A 794 -4.22 -15.53 23.63
N TRP A 795 -4.42 -14.21 23.55
CA TRP A 795 -3.45 -13.26 22.99
C TRP A 795 -2.10 -13.25 23.71
N LEU A 796 -2.08 -13.26 25.05
CA LEU A 796 -0.83 -13.28 25.82
C LEU A 796 -0.02 -14.59 25.66
N LYS A 797 -0.58 -15.63 25.01
CA LYS A 797 0.17 -16.83 24.59
C LYS A 797 0.74 -16.70 23.18
N PHE A 798 0.16 -15.83 22.34
CA PHE A 798 0.66 -15.49 21.01
C PHE A 798 1.87 -14.55 21.07
N VAL A 799 1.87 -13.54 21.95
CA VAL A 799 3.01 -12.60 22.11
C VAL A 799 4.37 -13.32 22.22
N PRO A 800 4.59 -14.28 23.14
CA PRO A 800 5.85 -15.02 23.24
C PRO A 800 6.07 -16.06 22.12
N HIS A 801 5.07 -16.35 21.28
CA HIS A 801 5.24 -17.14 20.06
C HIS A 801 5.80 -16.26 18.94
N TYR A 802 5.16 -15.12 18.64
CA TYR A 802 5.58 -14.15 17.63
C TYR A 802 7.07 -13.80 17.73
N PHE A 803 7.52 -13.36 18.92
CA PHE A 803 8.92 -12.97 19.14
C PHE A 803 9.91 -14.14 19.07
N ARG A 804 9.47 -15.41 19.16
CA ARG A 804 10.33 -16.59 18.93
C ARG A 804 10.35 -17.01 17.47
N THR A 805 9.21 -16.96 16.78
CA THR A 805 9.05 -17.29 15.36
C THR A 805 9.86 -16.36 14.46
N PHE A 806 9.99 -15.09 14.82
CA PHE A 806 10.72 -14.07 14.05
C PHE A 806 12.04 -13.60 14.65
N SER A 807 12.52 -14.23 15.73
CA SER A 807 13.79 -13.85 16.38
C SER A 807 14.97 -13.86 15.38
N GLY A 808 15.66 -12.71 15.27
CA GLY A 808 16.76 -12.51 14.32
C GLY A 808 16.31 -12.32 12.86
N LYS A 809 15.07 -11.89 12.61
CA LYS A 809 14.50 -11.65 11.27
C LYS A 809 13.82 -10.29 11.19
N SER A 810 13.67 -9.80 9.96
CA SER A 810 12.77 -8.71 9.62
C SER A 810 11.38 -9.25 9.24
N VAL A 811 10.33 -8.44 9.47
CA VAL A 811 8.91 -8.82 9.40
C VAL A 811 8.06 -7.71 8.79
N ASN A 812 7.16 -8.05 7.88
CA ASN A 812 6.17 -7.15 7.29
C ASN A 812 4.74 -7.45 7.80
N SER A 813 3.80 -6.53 7.52
CA SER A 813 2.43 -6.59 8.07
C SER A 813 1.73 -7.92 7.80
N GLU A 814 1.86 -8.44 6.57
CA GLU A 814 1.18 -9.66 6.15
C GLU A 814 1.81 -10.89 6.84
N GLN A 815 3.15 -11.00 6.96
CA GLN A 815 3.80 -12.04 7.78
C GLN A 815 3.33 -12.05 9.24
N PHE A 816 3.10 -10.88 9.84
CA PHE A 816 2.53 -10.77 11.19
C PHE A 816 1.10 -11.33 11.23
N LYS A 817 0.25 -10.94 10.27
CA LYS A 817 -1.14 -11.40 10.12
C LYS A 817 -1.22 -12.91 9.90
N ASP A 818 -0.38 -13.45 9.01
CA ASP A 818 -0.29 -14.88 8.74
C ASP A 818 0.08 -15.63 10.03
N CYS A 819 1.08 -15.13 10.78
CA CYS A 819 1.46 -15.70 12.07
C CYS A 819 0.34 -15.64 13.13
N VAL A 820 -0.50 -14.58 13.15
CA VAL A 820 -1.70 -14.50 14.01
C VAL A 820 -2.72 -15.57 13.59
N ILE A 821 -3.03 -15.66 12.30
CA ILE A 821 -4.04 -16.59 11.75
C ILE A 821 -3.60 -18.05 11.98
N ASP A 822 -2.35 -18.39 11.68
CA ASP A 822 -1.80 -19.73 11.86
C ASP A 822 -1.77 -20.16 13.32
N PHE A 823 -1.35 -19.27 14.24
CA PHE A 823 -1.30 -19.58 15.67
C PHE A 823 -2.70 -19.88 16.25
N PHE A 824 -3.73 -19.15 15.80
CA PHE A 824 -5.10 -19.34 16.25
C PHE A 824 -5.94 -20.31 15.38
N SER A 825 -5.37 -20.86 14.30
CA SER A 825 -6.04 -21.79 13.37
C SER A 825 -6.68 -23.02 14.03
N SER A 826 -6.12 -23.48 15.15
CA SER A 826 -6.60 -24.64 15.92
C SER A 826 -7.64 -24.30 17.00
N ASP A 827 -7.87 -23.02 17.26
CA ASP A 827 -8.87 -22.53 18.22
C ASP A 827 -10.08 -21.99 17.46
N ALA A 828 -11.17 -22.74 17.44
CA ALA A 828 -12.34 -22.45 16.61
C ALA A 828 -12.99 -21.08 16.92
N ASP A 829 -13.00 -20.65 18.19
CA ASP A 829 -13.56 -19.36 18.58
C ASP A 829 -12.67 -18.20 18.10
N ALA A 830 -11.35 -18.31 18.33
CA ALA A 830 -10.39 -17.28 17.94
C ALA A 830 -10.26 -17.19 16.41
N SER A 831 -10.20 -18.33 15.72
CA SER A 831 -10.20 -18.41 14.26
C SER A 831 -11.47 -17.78 13.66
N SER A 832 -12.66 -18.11 14.20
CA SER A 832 -13.92 -17.51 13.75
C SER A 832 -14.02 -16.01 14.06
N ALA A 833 -13.38 -15.52 15.11
CA ALA A 833 -13.32 -14.09 15.42
C ALA A 833 -12.36 -13.35 14.47
N LEU A 834 -11.16 -13.89 14.22
CA LEU A 834 -10.17 -13.33 13.30
C LEU A 834 -10.66 -13.30 11.85
N ALA A 835 -11.50 -14.26 11.44
CA ALA A 835 -12.17 -14.26 10.15
C ALA A 835 -13.14 -13.08 9.93
N SER A 836 -13.47 -12.31 10.99
CA SER A 836 -14.27 -11.08 10.90
C SER A 836 -13.44 -9.78 10.90
N VAL A 837 -12.11 -9.88 11.04
CA VAL A 837 -11.20 -8.73 11.01
C VAL A 837 -10.97 -8.27 9.57
N ASP A 838 -11.33 -7.01 9.27
CA ASP A 838 -10.95 -6.38 8.01
C ASP A 838 -9.50 -5.87 8.08
N TRP A 839 -8.57 -6.79 7.82
CA TRP A 839 -7.13 -6.53 7.79
C TRP A 839 -6.75 -5.44 6.77
N ALA A 840 -7.40 -5.43 5.60
CA ALA A 840 -7.14 -4.46 4.56
C ALA A 840 -7.58 -3.05 5.00
N ALA A 841 -8.74 -2.94 5.67
CA ALA A 841 -9.18 -1.67 6.23
C ALA A 841 -8.23 -1.18 7.34
N TRP A 842 -7.80 -2.05 8.26
CA TRP A 842 -6.88 -1.67 9.33
C TRP A 842 -5.51 -1.19 8.80
N TYR A 843 -4.98 -1.84 7.77
CA TYR A 843 -3.69 -1.48 7.16
C TYR A 843 -3.75 -0.23 6.28
N HIS A 844 -4.77 -0.10 5.44
CA HIS A 844 -4.78 0.86 4.32
C HIS A 844 -5.91 1.89 4.33
N THR A 845 -6.78 1.91 5.35
CA THR A 845 -7.73 3.02 5.52
C THR A 845 -7.07 4.19 6.26
N PRO A 846 -7.08 5.41 5.69
CA PRO A 846 -6.59 6.59 6.37
C PRO A 846 -7.51 7.02 7.52
N GLY A 847 -7.06 7.99 8.32
CA GLY A 847 -7.79 8.52 9.45
C GLY A 847 -7.78 7.64 10.70
N LEU A 848 -8.72 7.93 11.61
CA LEU A 848 -8.81 7.31 12.93
C LEU A 848 -9.40 5.89 12.86
N PRO A 849 -8.83 4.91 13.57
CA PRO A 849 -9.50 3.63 13.81
C PRO A 849 -10.72 3.81 14.73
N PRO A 850 -11.55 2.77 14.93
CA PRO A 850 -12.61 2.79 15.95
C PRO A 850 -12.05 3.15 17.34
N LYS A 851 -12.59 4.20 17.97
CA LYS A 851 -12.06 4.70 19.24
C LYS A 851 -12.20 3.67 20.38
N PRO A 852 -11.13 3.32 21.11
CA PRO A 852 -11.20 2.43 22.27
C PRO A 852 -12.10 2.96 23.38
N ALA A 853 -12.75 2.03 24.09
CA ALA A 853 -13.59 2.33 25.25
C ALA A 853 -12.75 2.51 26.52
N PHE A 854 -12.01 3.62 26.61
CA PHE A 854 -11.23 4.00 27.79
C PHE A 854 -12.12 4.09 29.04
N LYS A 855 -11.58 3.64 30.18
CA LYS A 855 -12.23 3.73 31.50
C LYS A 855 -11.14 4.02 32.54
N SER A 856 -11.25 5.14 33.24
CA SER A 856 -10.33 5.49 34.31
C SER A 856 -10.98 6.49 35.27
N GLU A 857 -10.96 6.18 36.56
CA GLU A 857 -11.39 7.11 37.61
C GLU A 857 -10.41 8.29 37.73
N LEU A 858 -9.12 8.07 37.44
CA LEU A 858 -8.13 9.14 37.38
C LEU A 858 -8.43 10.12 36.23
N TYR A 859 -8.81 9.63 35.05
CA TYR A 859 -9.23 10.48 33.92
C TYR A 859 -10.49 11.31 34.24
N ASP A 860 -11.50 10.68 34.85
CA ASP A 860 -12.71 11.39 35.27
C ASP A 860 -12.41 12.47 36.31
N SER A 861 -11.44 12.26 37.20
CA SER A 861 -10.96 13.30 38.12
C SER A 861 -10.32 14.50 37.39
N CYS A 862 -9.51 14.24 36.34
CA CYS A 862 -8.91 15.27 35.50
C CYS A 862 -9.96 16.04 34.69
N LEU A 863 -11.01 15.37 34.18
CA LEU A 863 -12.15 16.01 33.52
C LEU A 863 -12.94 16.91 34.48
N VAL A 864 -13.23 16.43 35.69
CA VAL A 864 -13.93 17.21 36.73
C VAL A 864 -13.13 18.47 37.07
N LEU A 865 -11.82 18.34 37.28
CA LEU A 865 -10.99 19.50 37.58
C LEU A 865 -10.87 20.45 36.37
N ALA A 866 -10.68 19.95 35.16
CA ALA A 866 -10.64 20.79 33.96
C ALA A 866 -11.96 21.56 33.77
N ASN A 867 -13.11 20.93 34.04
CA ASN A 867 -14.40 21.60 33.99
C ASN A 867 -14.58 22.64 35.11
N LYS A 868 -14.03 22.42 36.32
CA LYS A 868 -13.94 23.41 37.41
C LYS A 868 -13.20 24.67 36.94
N TRP A 869 -12.04 24.51 36.28
CA TRP A 869 -11.22 25.61 35.76
C TRP A 869 -11.85 26.33 34.56
N LYS A 870 -12.45 25.61 33.61
CA LYS A 870 -13.19 26.21 32.48
C LYS A 870 -14.48 26.92 32.90
N GLY A 871 -15.02 26.57 34.08
CA GLY A 871 -16.15 27.25 34.70
C GLY A 871 -15.81 28.58 35.38
N LEU A 872 -14.52 28.95 35.47
CA LEU A 872 -14.09 30.22 36.05
C LEU A 872 -14.50 31.39 35.15
N SER A 873 -15.61 32.01 35.51
CA SER A 873 -16.06 33.31 35.01
C SER A 873 -16.15 34.29 36.17
N ALA A 874 -16.01 35.58 35.89
CA ALA A 874 -15.99 36.64 36.91
C ALA A 874 -17.32 36.82 37.70
N ALA A 875 -18.29 35.91 37.57
CA ALA A 875 -19.64 36.07 38.15
C ALA A 875 -20.38 34.75 38.50
N VAL A 876 -19.69 33.64 38.86
CA VAL A 876 -20.36 32.39 39.32
C VAL A 876 -19.82 31.87 40.65
N SER A 877 -20.74 31.51 41.57
CA SER A 877 -20.44 30.99 42.90
C SER A 877 -20.12 29.48 42.92
N GLY A 878 -19.06 29.08 42.23
CA GLY A 878 -18.50 27.72 42.32
C GLY A 878 -17.56 27.55 43.52
N SER A 879 -17.24 26.29 43.86
CA SER A 879 -16.11 25.98 44.74
C SER A 879 -14.80 26.33 44.04
N GLN A 880 -14.01 27.23 44.62
CA GLN A 880 -12.72 27.67 44.06
C GLN A 880 -11.71 26.52 43.94
N PRO A 881 -10.74 26.60 43.01
CA PRO A 881 -9.55 25.76 43.01
C PRO A 881 -8.82 25.79 44.36
N SER A 882 -8.30 24.64 44.80
CA SER A 882 -7.45 24.50 46.00
C SER A 882 -6.32 23.51 45.72
N ALA A 883 -5.17 23.64 46.41
CA ALA A 883 -4.02 22.75 46.20
C ALA A 883 -4.33 21.27 46.49
N GLU A 884 -5.40 20.98 47.23
CA GLU A 884 -5.91 19.63 47.49
C GLU A 884 -6.50 18.97 46.23
N ASP A 885 -6.92 19.73 45.21
CA ASP A 885 -7.50 19.21 43.95
C ASP A 885 -6.56 18.25 43.20
N VAL A 886 -5.24 18.40 43.37
CA VAL A 886 -4.19 17.60 42.70
C VAL A 886 -3.36 16.76 43.69
N GLN A 887 -3.82 16.61 44.93
CA GLN A 887 -3.05 15.94 45.97
C GLN A 887 -2.85 14.45 45.65
N GLY A 888 -1.59 14.04 45.45
CA GLY A 888 -1.23 12.66 45.12
C GLY A 888 -1.36 12.29 43.64
N TRP A 889 -1.54 13.27 42.76
CA TRP A 889 -1.56 13.05 41.30
C TRP A 889 -0.19 12.59 40.76
N THR A 890 -0.21 11.70 39.77
CA THR A 890 0.94 11.41 38.91
C THR A 890 1.20 12.55 37.92
N ALA A 891 2.40 12.62 37.35
CA ALA A 891 2.68 13.53 36.24
C ALA A 891 1.79 13.24 35.03
N TRP A 892 1.28 12.02 34.87
CA TRP A 892 0.33 11.65 33.82
C TRP A 892 -1.06 12.26 34.03
N GLN A 893 -1.57 12.30 35.27
CA GLN A 893 -2.78 13.08 35.58
C GLN A 893 -2.59 14.57 35.31
N ALA A 894 -1.43 15.14 35.69
CA ALA A 894 -1.10 16.53 35.40
C ALA A 894 -1.02 16.82 33.89
N GLN A 895 -0.38 15.94 33.10
CA GLN A 895 -0.34 16.03 31.63
C GLN A 895 -1.74 16.02 31.03
N VAL A 896 -2.56 15.02 31.36
CA VAL A 896 -3.94 14.86 30.87
C VAL A 896 -4.79 16.10 31.17
N PHE A 897 -4.76 16.59 32.42
CA PHE A 897 -5.49 17.79 32.81
C PHE A 897 -5.06 19.04 32.01
N LEU A 898 -3.76 19.24 31.82
CA LEU A 898 -3.24 20.39 31.06
C LEU A 898 -3.50 20.28 29.55
N ASP A 899 -3.49 19.09 28.97
CA ASP A 899 -3.89 18.86 27.57
C ASP A 899 -5.40 19.10 27.38
N ILE A 900 -6.27 18.66 28.30
CA ILE A 900 -7.72 18.99 28.26
C ILE A 900 -7.96 20.51 28.30
N LEU A 901 -7.18 21.27 29.07
CA LEU A 901 -7.24 22.75 29.06
C LEU A 901 -6.68 23.35 27.75
N THR A 902 -5.64 22.74 27.18
CA THR A 902 -5.03 23.17 25.91
C THR A 902 -5.93 22.91 24.71
N GLU A 903 -6.72 21.83 24.72
CA GLU A 903 -7.62 21.45 23.61
C GLU A 903 -9.00 22.13 23.69
N SER A 904 -9.45 22.54 24.88
CA SER A 904 -10.81 23.05 25.08
C SER A 904 -11.13 24.28 24.20
N PRO A 905 -12.31 24.38 23.56
CA PRO A 905 -12.57 25.39 22.50
C PRO A 905 -12.32 26.85 22.87
N SER A 906 -12.48 27.21 24.14
CA SER A 906 -12.01 28.47 24.72
C SER A 906 -10.87 28.20 25.70
N PRO A 907 -9.83 29.05 25.75
CA PRO A 907 -8.85 29.00 26.83
C PRO A 907 -9.48 29.39 28.17
N ILE A 908 -8.79 29.09 29.27
CA ILE A 908 -9.10 29.69 30.57
C ILE A 908 -8.77 31.20 30.56
N PRO A 909 -9.40 32.04 31.39
CA PRO A 909 -9.09 33.47 31.39
C PRO A 909 -7.67 33.74 31.91
N GLU A 910 -6.96 34.66 31.25
CA GLU A 910 -5.55 35.03 31.52
C GLU A 910 -5.29 35.30 33.01
N GLU A 911 -6.20 36.00 33.69
CA GLU A 911 -6.14 36.36 35.11
C GLU A 911 -6.01 35.17 36.08
N TYR A 912 -6.38 33.94 35.66
CA TYR A 912 -6.24 32.72 36.46
C TYR A 912 -5.01 31.87 36.11
N VAL A 913 -4.27 32.20 35.04
CA VAL A 913 -3.09 31.43 34.61
C VAL A 913 -1.97 31.40 35.66
N PRO A 914 -1.59 32.52 36.32
CA PRO A 914 -0.60 32.49 37.41
C PRO A 914 -1.08 31.69 38.63
N ALA A 915 -2.40 31.64 38.87
CA ALA A 915 -2.96 30.80 39.92
C ALA A 915 -2.88 29.31 39.56
N LEU A 916 -3.06 28.94 38.28
CA LEU A 916 -2.90 27.56 37.81
C LEU A 916 -1.47 27.04 38.01
N GLY A 917 -0.47 27.87 37.67
CA GLY A 917 0.94 27.55 37.82
C GLY A 917 1.35 27.37 39.28
N SER A 918 1.06 28.37 40.11
CA SER A 918 1.51 28.44 41.51
C SER A 918 0.73 27.55 42.49
N LEU A 919 -0.58 27.33 42.29
CA LEU A 919 -1.42 26.53 43.20
C LEU A 919 -1.10 25.03 43.14
N TYR A 920 -0.68 24.56 41.96
CA TYR A 920 -0.38 23.16 41.68
C TYR A 920 1.12 22.89 41.44
N GLY A 921 1.96 23.91 41.54
CA GLY A 921 3.40 23.82 41.34
C GLY A 921 3.86 23.58 39.90
N PHE A 922 2.94 23.52 38.91
CA PHE A 922 3.26 23.20 37.52
C PHE A 922 4.23 24.19 36.87
N GLU A 923 4.24 25.46 37.30
CA GLU A 923 5.22 26.46 36.86
C GLU A 923 6.65 26.20 37.36
N SER A 924 6.79 25.36 38.39
CA SER A 924 8.06 25.06 39.08
C SER A 924 8.50 23.60 38.94
N SER A 925 7.78 22.79 38.16
CA SER A 925 8.10 21.37 37.97
C SER A 925 9.41 21.18 37.23
N GLY A 926 10.28 20.31 37.75
CA GLY A 926 11.48 19.84 37.06
C GLY A 926 11.16 18.93 35.86
N ASN A 927 9.95 18.37 35.80
CA ASN A 927 9.54 17.51 34.70
C ASN A 927 9.02 18.32 33.51
N LEU A 928 9.79 18.30 32.42
CA LEU A 928 9.49 19.01 31.17
C LEU A 928 8.16 18.59 30.53
N GLU A 929 7.67 17.36 30.76
CA GLU A 929 6.34 16.94 30.28
C GLU A 929 5.21 17.75 30.94
N VAL A 930 5.38 18.19 32.18
CA VAL A 930 4.38 18.98 32.93
C VAL A 930 4.53 20.48 32.65
N VAL A 931 5.73 21.04 32.84
CA VAL A 931 5.92 22.50 32.70
C VAL A 931 5.75 22.97 31.25
N SER A 932 6.12 22.16 30.24
CA SER A 932 5.84 22.53 28.83
C SER A 932 4.35 22.58 28.51
N ARG A 933 3.52 21.74 29.14
CA ARG A 933 2.06 21.78 28.99
C ARG A 933 1.43 22.95 29.72
N TYR A 934 1.91 23.29 30.92
CA TYR A 934 1.50 24.51 31.61
C TYR A 934 1.79 25.75 30.75
N LEU A 935 3.00 25.85 30.17
CA LEU A 935 3.35 26.93 29.25
C LEU A 935 2.48 26.95 27.99
N ARG A 936 2.09 25.78 27.43
CA ARG A 936 1.12 25.70 26.31
C ARG A 936 -0.25 26.27 26.70
N VAL A 937 -0.78 25.94 27.89
CA VAL A 937 -2.05 26.50 28.41
C VAL A 937 -1.94 28.03 28.57
N ALA A 938 -0.84 28.50 29.18
CA ALA A 938 -0.60 29.91 29.46
C ALA A 938 -0.48 30.77 28.18
N LEU A 939 0.36 30.33 27.22
CA LEU A 939 0.52 30.98 25.92
C LEU A 939 -0.80 31.02 25.13
N ARG A 940 -1.59 29.93 25.19
CA ARG A 940 -2.91 29.86 24.54
C ARG A 940 -3.97 30.76 25.19
N ALA A 941 -3.83 31.06 26.47
CA ALA A 941 -4.64 32.06 27.17
C ALA A 941 -4.14 33.51 26.92
N GLY A 942 -2.98 33.68 26.27
CA GLY A 942 -2.39 34.98 25.94
C GLY A 942 -1.44 35.54 27.00
N ASP A 943 -1.20 34.82 28.10
CA ASP A 943 -0.40 35.32 29.23
C ASP A 943 1.03 35.68 28.80
N ARG A 944 1.39 36.95 29.01
CA ARG A 944 2.72 37.48 28.66
C ARG A 944 3.75 37.31 29.79
N GLY A 945 3.34 36.89 30.99
CA GLY A 945 4.23 36.58 32.11
C GLY A 945 5.14 35.38 31.82
N VAL A 946 4.58 34.32 31.23
CA VAL A 946 5.31 33.08 30.90
C VAL A 946 6.32 33.19 29.75
N LEU A 947 6.37 34.32 29.02
CA LEU A 947 7.25 34.47 27.85
C LEU A 947 8.74 34.29 28.18
N LYS A 948 9.20 34.78 29.34
CA LYS A 948 10.58 34.59 29.80
C LYS A 948 10.88 33.12 30.10
N GLN A 949 9.97 32.44 30.79
CA GLN A 949 10.11 31.02 31.11
C GLN A 949 10.08 30.16 29.83
N THR A 950 9.29 30.56 28.83
CA THR A 950 9.24 29.92 27.51
C THR A 950 10.57 30.08 26.76
N GLU A 951 11.18 31.28 26.76
CA GLU A 951 12.55 31.51 26.24
C GLU A 951 13.60 30.66 26.98
N GLU A 952 13.43 30.45 28.29
CA GLU A 952 14.34 29.65 29.11
C GLU A 952 14.20 28.15 28.86
N VAL A 953 12.98 27.60 28.79
CA VAL A 953 12.75 26.17 28.47
C VAL A 953 13.17 25.83 27.04
N LEU A 954 12.90 26.71 26.06
CA LEU A 954 13.39 26.54 24.69
C LEU A 954 14.93 26.57 24.59
N GLY A 955 15.62 27.26 25.51
CA GLY A 955 17.07 27.22 25.64
C GLY A 955 17.64 26.03 26.43
N GLN A 956 16.79 25.13 26.96
CA GLN A 956 17.19 24.02 27.84
C GLN A 956 17.03 22.63 27.20
N THR A 957 16.43 22.50 26.02
CA THR A 957 16.26 21.21 25.34
C THR A 957 16.20 21.33 23.82
N GLY A 958 16.76 20.35 23.11
CA GLY A 958 16.59 20.14 21.67
C GLY A 958 15.44 19.18 21.30
N ARG A 959 14.76 18.59 22.30
CA ARG A 959 13.75 17.53 22.09
C ARG A 959 12.51 18.08 21.39
N MET A 960 12.26 17.59 20.17
CA MET A 960 11.24 18.16 19.27
C MET A 960 9.82 18.16 19.87
N LYS A 961 9.49 17.18 20.73
CA LYS A 961 8.23 17.09 21.49
C LYS A 961 7.93 18.37 22.29
N PHE A 962 8.96 19.02 22.85
CA PHE A 962 8.82 20.26 23.62
C PHE A 962 9.07 21.49 22.75
N VAL A 963 10.12 21.47 21.93
CA VAL A 963 10.58 22.64 21.18
C VAL A 963 9.53 23.14 20.19
N LYS A 964 8.94 22.26 19.36
CA LYS A 964 7.96 22.68 18.34
C LYS A 964 6.69 23.28 18.96
N PRO A 965 5.94 22.61 19.86
CA PRO A 965 4.67 23.15 20.36
C PRO A 965 4.85 24.42 21.20
N LEU A 966 5.93 24.55 21.98
CA LEU A 966 6.24 25.77 22.72
C LEU A 966 6.60 26.93 21.79
N PHE A 967 7.30 26.67 20.69
CA PHE A 967 7.65 27.70 19.71
C PHE A 967 6.45 28.13 18.86
N GLU A 968 5.59 27.20 18.46
CA GLU A 968 4.31 27.51 17.80
C GLU A 968 3.41 28.36 18.72
N GLY A 969 3.32 28.01 20.01
CA GLY A 969 2.65 28.82 21.04
C GLY A 969 3.27 30.21 21.20
N LEU A 970 4.60 30.29 21.37
CA LEU A 970 5.33 31.56 21.50
C LEU A 970 5.11 32.47 20.28
N MET A 971 5.19 31.92 19.07
CA MET A 971 4.97 32.62 17.81
C MET A 971 3.52 33.10 17.63
N SER A 972 2.54 32.47 18.31
CA SER A 972 1.15 32.95 18.32
C SER A 972 0.95 34.21 19.20
N VAL A 973 1.79 34.39 20.23
CA VAL A 973 1.72 35.52 21.19
C VAL A 973 2.72 36.64 20.84
N ASP A 974 3.92 36.30 20.36
CA ASP A 974 4.99 37.26 20.07
C ASP A 974 5.97 36.73 19.01
N LYS A 975 5.74 37.10 17.75
CA LYS A 975 6.54 36.65 16.59
C LYS A 975 7.99 37.15 16.61
N ASP A 976 8.21 38.38 17.07
CA ASP A 976 9.53 38.99 17.12
C ASP A 976 10.39 38.32 18.21
N LEU A 977 9.78 38.01 19.37
CA LEU A 977 10.41 37.20 20.40
C LEU A 977 10.70 35.77 19.91
N ALA A 978 9.76 35.12 19.22
CA ALA A 978 10.00 33.79 18.65
C ALA A 978 11.21 33.77 17.69
N LEU A 979 11.30 34.72 16.74
CA LEU A 979 12.45 34.84 15.84
C LEU A 979 13.76 35.13 16.58
N LYS A 980 13.72 35.96 17.64
CA LYS A 980 14.87 36.21 18.53
C LYS A 980 15.31 34.95 19.27
N VAL A 981 14.37 34.16 19.81
CA VAL A 981 14.64 32.91 20.53
C VAL A 981 15.19 31.83 19.59
N PHE A 982 14.70 31.76 18.35
CA PHE A 982 15.29 30.90 17.31
C PHE A 982 16.76 31.27 17.06
N ARG A 983 17.04 32.52 16.67
CA ARG A 983 18.41 33.00 16.37
C ARG A 983 19.35 32.89 17.58
N LYS A 984 18.85 33.06 18.81
CA LYS A 984 19.62 32.87 20.07
C LYS A 984 20.09 31.43 20.26
N ASN A 985 19.23 30.45 19.94
CA ASN A 985 19.46 29.02 20.23
C ASN A 985 19.90 28.23 18.97
N GLU A 986 20.15 28.88 17.84
CA GLU A 986 20.52 28.20 16.58
C GLU A 986 21.80 27.37 16.71
N GLY A 987 22.80 27.87 17.46
CA GLY A 987 24.02 27.11 17.79
C GLY A 987 23.87 26.07 18.91
N PHE A 988 22.67 25.89 19.48
CA PHE A 988 22.36 24.87 20.49
C PHE A 988 21.58 23.68 19.89
N TYR A 989 20.58 23.95 19.05
CA TYR A 989 19.72 22.90 18.49
C TYR A 989 20.45 21.94 17.52
N HIS A 990 19.95 20.71 17.42
CA HIS A 990 20.39 19.72 16.43
C HIS A 990 20.02 20.15 14.99
N PRO A 991 20.82 19.87 13.93
CA PRO A 991 20.44 20.19 12.54
C PRO A 991 19.06 19.67 12.09
N THR A 992 18.61 18.49 12.53
CA THR A 992 17.23 18.02 12.26
C THR A 992 16.18 18.90 12.95
N CYS A 993 16.43 19.33 14.18
CA CYS A 993 15.57 20.29 14.90
C CYS A 993 15.52 21.63 14.14
N LEU A 994 16.68 22.18 13.74
CA LEU A 994 16.75 23.40 12.92
C LEU A 994 15.99 23.27 11.60
N ARG A 995 16.13 22.13 10.89
CA ARG A 995 15.42 21.84 9.64
C ARG A 995 13.90 21.90 9.82
N LEU A 996 13.38 21.19 10.82
CA LEU A 996 11.95 21.14 11.12
C LEU A 996 11.41 22.50 11.60
N MET A 997 12.17 23.22 12.41
CA MET A 997 11.81 24.53 12.95
C MET A 997 11.83 25.63 11.89
N ARG A 998 12.74 25.58 10.92
CA ARG A 998 12.69 26.43 9.71
C ARG A 998 11.42 26.14 8.90
N GLY A 999 11.04 24.87 8.75
CA GLY A 999 9.77 24.48 8.13
C GLY A 999 8.52 25.03 8.85
N VAL A 1000 8.56 25.20 10.17
CA VAL A 1000 7.48 25.88 10.95
C VAL A 1000 7.44 27.38 10.63
N LEU A 1001 8.60 28.05 10.55
CA LEU A 1001 8.72 29.46 10.19
C LEU A 1001 8.24 29.73 8.74
N ASP A 1002 8.67 28.92 7.78
CA ASP A 1002 8.26 29.01 6.36
C ASP A 1002 6.74 28.84 6.20
N LYS A 1003 6.14 27.84 6.86
CA LYS A 1003 4.67 27.65 6.89
C LYS A 1003 3.91 28.86 7.45
N ASN A 1004 4.56 29.68 8.29
CA ASN A 1004 3.99 30.90 8.87
C ASN A 1004 4.39 32.19 8.13
N GLY A 1005 5.08 32.07 6.98
CA GLY A 1005 5.50 33.19 6.14
C GLY A 1005 6.68 34.00 6.73
N LEU A 1006 7.35 33.49 7.76
CA LEU A 1006 8.47 34.16 8.42
C LEU A 1006 9.79 33.67 7.82
N LYS A 1007 10.35 34.43 6.88
CA LYS A 1007 11.69 34.13 6.34
C LYS A 1007 12.78 34.62 7.29
N LEU A 1008 13.84 33.82 7.39
CA LEU A 1008 15.10 34.23 7.99
C LEU A 1008 15.96 34.89 6.90
N ASP A 1009 16.23 36.19 7.07
CA ASP A 1009 17.36 36.88 6.43
C ASP A 1009 18.71 36.41 7.03
#